data_AF-A0A7V2W4P1-F1
#
_entry.id   AF-A0A7V2W4P1-F1
#
_cell.length_a   1.000
_cell.length_b   1.000
_cell.length_c   1.000
_cell.angle_alpha   90.00
_cell.angle_beta   90.00
_cell.angle_gamma   90.00
#
_symmetry.space_group_name_H-M   'P 1'
#
loop_
_entity.id
_entity.type
_entity.pdbx_description
1 polymer ?
#
loop_
_entity_poly.entity_id
_entity_poly.type
_entity_poly.pdbx_seq_one_letter_code
_entity_poly.pdbx_strand_id
1 'polypeptide(L)'
;MLKKILHFILFLLATNLAFGQTTTVLADWDGTDLTINGSFGNGHFGDSTFAIVANPNASGINTSANVQNWQKANDAQTWGGFFYDPPEAIDLTGGVGEICISAYSDHEFNLRAKIEKSDDGGPNASFDMTYNTPGEWQQLCYNLMGPDVNGDTNTGGFTYTRLTLFPDFGTVPAADASYYFDDISKTTGGMAPPPSKVIADWDGTDLTINGSFGNGHFGDSTFAIVANPNPSGINTSDNVQNWQKADDAQTWGGFFYDPPEAIDLRGAFGQICISAYSDHEFNLRAKIEKSEDGGVSSSYDMTYNTPGEWQQLCYDMLGPNVNGDADAAGFTYTRLTLFPDFGTVPATDASYYIDDIIKITDGLGGGIPDGANLISDYEPDGVTVEMVSSFGNGHYGSDLFDVVANPSPDATNPTSMVQEWCKADDAQTWGGWTLGEIDSLDFTGTIAKVCFSVLSDSESLIRLKLEGSPTAGFDARIDEDYTTPGEWQTLCFDFSQPDVNGNLALGHQFFQIVFFPDFGTVPAADKCFYIDNIYEENDGTGMVPVFISDLIKDSPDHNTLEDLMNAADLWGRADADGVTVFAPTDAAFAALPASEMDALTNNTDNKLYDFLLHHIILAEVPTADLAMDNVYLAGNGQDATVTAGNAAVDGATISQGDIAASNGILHMTSEVMTLPQNPQDGYLFMDNETDETTLEWAWTPVTIVPNPAPGGINTSATVANFIKTPGGPWWQGSLTELKRVVNFREGIQNVCVDMLADHPATVKFKMENPLTPLPEAGGAPATYISFSSNESVANEWTQICADIAVGTFEDGAGDTHDLEGPTHIFAKPVFFIDFIDAPLPADTVNYFLDNFITKTMTVGTNDLDRLENFTMYPNPTAETITIETDTPVSRAIIFDASGIRVMDINDPIGKAINVAKLPTGLYFMGMQGEDGNYIGTSKFMKK
;
A
#
# COMPACT_ATOMS: atom_id res chain seq x y z
N MET A 1 -47.48 -28.86 -5.97
CA MET A 1 -46.23 -29.47 -6.48
C MET A 1 -45.51 -28.55 -7.45
N LEU A 2 -46.02 -28.24 -8.65
CA LEU A 2 -45.30 -27.37 -9.61
C LEU A 2 -44.80 -26.02 -9.02
N LYS A 3 -45.60 -25.32 -8.21
CA LYS A 3 -45.15 -24.08 -7.51
C LYS A 3 -44.04 -24.30 -6.46
N LYS A 4 -43.91 -25.50 -5.87
CA LYS A 4 -42.81 -25.83 -4.95
C LYS A 4 -41.51 -26.15 -5.70
N ILE A 5 -41.61 -26.80 -6.86
CA ILE A 5 -40.45 -27.07 -7.73
C ILE A 5 -39.88 -25.75 -8.29
N LEU A 6 -40.75 -24.79 -8.67
CA LEU A 6 -40.28 -23.48 -9.14
C LEU A 6 -39.66 -22.61 -8.04
N HIS A 7 -40.06 -22.75 -6.77
CA HIS A 7 -39.38 -22.07 -5.66
C HIS A 7 -38.04 -22.74 -5.32
N PHE A 8 -37.91 -24.06 -5.45
CA PHE A 8 -36.65 -24.76 -5.20
C PHE A 8 -35.57 -24.39 -6.25
N ILE A 9 -35.97 -24.15 -7.50
CA ILE A 9 -35.06 -23.70 -8.57
C ILE A 9 -34.73 -22.20 -8.46
N LEU A 10 -35.59 -21.38 -7.84
CA LEU A 10 -35.29 -19.97 -7.56
C LEU A 10 -34.44 -19.78 -6.29
N PHE A 11 -34.55 -20.70 -5.32
CA PHE A 11 -33.77 -20.67 -4.08
C PHE A 11 -32.29 -21.03 -4.31
N LEU A 12 -32.00 -21.84 -5.33
CA LEU A 12 -30.65 -22.18 -5.79
C LEU A 12 -29.97 -21.07 -6.64
N LEU A 13 -30.61 -19.91 -6.82
CA LEU A 13 -30.06 -18.77 -7.57
C LEU A 13 -29.95 -17.48 -6.74
N ALA A 14 -30.12 -17.56 -5.42
CA ALA A 14 -30.24 -16.39 -4.54
C ALA A 14 -29.42 -16.47 -3.24
N THR A 15 -28.45 -17.39 -3.16
CA THR A 15 -27.62 -17.63 -1.95
C THR A 15 -26.12 -17.41 -2.18
N ASN A 16 -25.75 -16.48 -3.08
CA ASN A 16 -24.37 -16.04 -3.32
C ASN A 16 -24.28 -14.50 -3.25
N LEU A 17 -24.60 -13.93 -2.09
CA LEU A 17 -24.35 -12.53 -1.72
C LEU A 17 -23.95 -12.45 -0.23
N ALA A 18 -22.83 -13.12 0.06
CA ALA A 18 -21.92 -12.82 1.16
C ALA A 18 -20.53 -12.67 0.52
N PHE A 19 -19.56 -12.00 1.18
CA PHE A 19 -18.34 -11.53 0.52
C PHE A 19 -17.45 -12.66 -0.06
N GLY A 20 -17.59 -12.86 -1.37
CA GLY A 20 -16.46 -13.02 -2.28
C GLY A 20 -15.96 -14.43 -2.59
N GLN A 21 -15.93 -15.36 -1.63
CA GLN A 21 -15.28 -16.66 -1.88
C GLN A 21 -16.03 -17.46 -2.96
N THR A 22 -15.38 -17.59 -4.13
CA THR A 22 -15.96 -18.24 -5.30
C THR A 22 -15.18 -19.50 -5.62
N THR A 23 -15.77 -20.66 -5.28
CA THR A 23 -15.24 -21.97 -5.67
C THR A 23 -15.77 -22.36 -7.05
N THR A 24 -14.87 -22.46 -8.02
CA THR A 24 -15.15 -22.91 -9.39
C THR A 24 -14.66 -24.33 -9.58
N VAL A 25 -15.55 -25.26 -9.94
CA VAL A 25 -15.18 -26.64 -10.30
C VAL A 25 -14.50 -26.64 -11.67
N LEU A 26 -13.29 -27.20 -11.71
CA LEU A 26 -12.46 -27.40 -12.90
C LEU A 26 -12.63 -28.81 -13.51
N ALA A 27 -12.93 -29.82 -12.69
CA ALA A 27 -13.26 -31.18 -13.14
C ALA A 27 -14.03 -32.00 -12.08
N ASP A 28 -15.09 -32.71 -12.49
CA ASP A 28 -15.99 -33.50 -11.61
C ASP A 28 -16.31 -34.93 -12.11
N TRP A 29 -15.87 -35.27 -13.34
CA TRP A 29 -15.98 -36.58 -14.06
C TRP A 29 -17.30 -37.38 -14.06
N ASP A 30 -18.36 -36.90 -13.41
CA ASP A 30 -19.71 -37.46 -13.40
C ASP A 30 -20.51 -37.10 -14.67
N GLY A 31 -19.96 -36.22 -15.51
CA GLY A 31 -20.46 -35.85 -16.85
C GLY A 31 -19.55 -36.30 -18.00
N THR A 32 -20.12 -36.44 -19.19
CA THR A 32 -19.34 -36.68 -20.43
C THR A 32 -18.88 -35.36 -21.05
N ASP A 33 -17.59 -35.01 -20.90
CA ASP A 33 -16.73 -34.36 -21.93
C ASP A 33 -15.38 -33.83 -21.40
N LEU A 34 -14.93 -34.21 -20.18
CA LEU A 34 -13.56 -33.96 -19.72
C LEU A 34 -12.59 -35.07 -20.19
N THR A 35 -11.76 -34.75 -21.18
CA THR A 35 -10.71 -35.65 -21.70
C THR A 35 -9.34 -35.25 -21.16
N ILE A 36 -8.59 -36.21 -20.58
CA ILE A 36 -7.16 -36.02 -20.27
C ILE A 36 -6.38 -35.74 -21.56
N ASN A 37 -5.60 -34.67 -21.58
CA ASN A 37 -4.91 -34.17 -22.77
C ASN A 37 -3.61 -34.95 -23.04
N GLY A 38 -2.98 -35.53 -22.02
CA GLY A 38 -1.90 -36.50 -22.21
C GLY A 38 -1.27 -37.08 -20.93
N SER A 39 -0.36 -38.03 -21.15
CA SER A 39 0.53 -38.65 -20.15
C SER A 39 1.98 -38.59 -20.60
N PHE A 40 2.91 -38.63 -19.66
CA PHE A 40 4.33 -38.80 -19.92
C PHE A 40 5.01 -39.64 -18.84
N GLY A 41 6.19 -40.18 -19.16
CA GLY A 41 7.04 -40.88 -18.19
C GLY A 41 6.53 -42.23 -17.67
N ASN A 42 5.35 -42.72 -18.07
CA ASN A 42 4.98 -44.12 -17.75
C ASN A 42 5.92 -45.09 -18.48
N GLY A 43 6.25 -46.23 -17.87
CA GLY A 43 7.33 -47.13 -18.33
C GLY A 43 7.11 -47.79 -19.70
N HIS A 44 5.91 -47.66 -20.25
CA HIS A 44 5.55 -48.08 -21.60
C HIS A 44 5.20 -46.85 -22.45
N PHE A 45 5.80 -46.75 -23.65
CA PHE A 45 5.61 -45.67 -24.62
C PHE A 45 4.16 -45.63 -25.19
N GLY A 46 3.19 -45.17 -24.40
CA GLY A 46 1.83 -44.82 -24.85
C GLY A 46 0.67 -45.42 -24.05
N ASP A 47 0.91 -46.42 -23.20
CA ASP A 47 -0.16 -47.27 -22.65
C ASP A 47 -0.41 -47.05 -21.14
N SER A 48 -0.46 -45.79 -20.67
CA SER A 48 -1.17 -45.50 -19.41
C SER A 48 -2.67 -45.46 -19.69
N THR A 49 -3.43 -46.38 -19.11
CA THR A 49 -4.89 -46.40 -19.27
C THR A 49 -5.53 -45.35 -18.38
N PHE A 50 -5.90 -44.21 -18.97
CA PHE A 50 -6.90 -43.32 -18.39
C PHE A 50 -8.28 -43.93 -18.56
N ALA A 51 -9.04 -44.00 -17.48
CA ALA A 51 -10.44 -44.37 -17.53
C ALA A 51 -11.23 -43.54 -16.52
N ILE A 52 -12.36 -42.98 -16.97
CA ILE A 52 -13.44 -42.63 -16.07
C ILE A 52 -14.06 -43.96 -15.64
N VAL A 53 -13.98 -44.26 -14.34
CA VAL A 53 -14.44 -45.52 -13.75
C VAL A 53 -15.45 -45.23 -12.64
N ALA A 54 -16.27 -46.22 -12.29
CA ALA A 54 -17.13 -46.09 -11.11
C ALA A 54 -16.27 -45.81 -9.86
N ASN A 55 -16.70 -44.85 -9.03
CA ASN A 55 -15.99 -44.44 -7.83
C ASN A 55 -15.71 -45.68 -6.93
N PRO A 56 -14.43 -46.00 -6.60
CA PRO A 56 -14.08 -47.21 -5.85
C PRO A 56 -14.58 -47.19 -4.41
N ASN A 57 -14.80 -45.99 -3.84
CA ASN A 57 -15.32 -45.78 -2.49
C ASN A 57 -16.19 -44.51 -2.47
N ALA A 58 -17.42 -44.58 -2.96
CA ALA A 58 -18.37 -43.45 -2.93
C ALA A 58 -18.90 -43.17 -1.51
N SER A 59 -18.04 -42.67 -0.63
CA SER A 59 -18.33 -42.30 0.76
C SER A 59 -17.33 -41.26 1.30
N GLY A 60 -17.64 -40.65 2.44
CA GLY A 60 -16.85 -39.54 2.97
C GLY A 60 -17.05 -38.27 2.16
N ILE A 61 -15.95 -37.57 1.87
CA ILE A 61 -15.97 -36.29 1.15
C ILE A 61 -16.37 -36.40 -0.33
N ASN A 62 -16.10 -37.55 -0.98
CA ASN A 62 -16.46 -37.79 -2.37
C ASN A 62 -17.56 -38.86 -2.45
N THR A 63 -18.70 -38.46 -3.01
CA THR A 63 -19.88 -39.33 -3.24
C THR A 63 -20.27 -39.44 -4.71
N SER A 64 -19.38 -39.05 -5.62
CA SER A 64 -19.56 -39.11 -7.07
C SER A 64 -19.84 -40.53 -7.56
N ALA A 65 -20.50 -40.64 -8.71
CA ALA A 65 -20.74 -41.95 -9.32
C ALA A 65 -19.49 -42.45 -10.07
N ASN A 66 -18.69 -41.54 -10.64
CA ASN A 66 -17.52 -41.85 -11.46
C ASN A 66 -16.37 -40.90 -11.15
N VAL A 67 -15.14 -41.43 -11.19
CA VAL A 67 -13.89 -40.72 -10.90
C VAL A 67 -12.91 -40.93 -12.05
N GLN A 68 -11.91 -40.06 -12.17
CA GLN A 68 -10.74 -40.35 -13.00
C GLN A 68 -9.89 -41.43 -12.32
N ASN A 69 -9.41 -42.42 -13.07
CA ASN A 69 -8.36 -43.35 -12.66
C ASN A 69 -7.16 -43.26 -13.60
N TRP A 70 -5.97 -43.10 -13.01
CA TRP A 70 -4.69 -43.23 -13.68
C TRP A 70 -3.85 -44.34 -13.04
N GLN A 71 -3.18 -45.13 -13.89
CA GLN A 71 -2.31 -46.22 -13.46
C GLN A 71 -0.84 -45.92 -13.78
N LYS A 72 0.01 -45.89 -12.74
CA LYS A 72 1.47 -45.75 -12.86
C LYS A 72 2.12 -47.12 -12.72
N ALA A 73 2.88 -47.53 -13.73
CA ALA A 73 3.61 -48.79 -13.68
C ALA A 73 4.79 -48.73 -12.70
N ASN A 74 5.17 -49.86 -12.11
CA ASN A 74 6.35 -49.91 -11.23
C ASN A 74 7.70 -49.73 -11.94
N ASP A 75 7.71 -49.74 -13.28
CA ASP A 75 8.85 -49.40 -14.13
C ASP A 75 8.75 -48.00 -14.78
N ALA A 76 7.82 -47.16 -14.29
CA ALA A 76 7.69 -45.77 -14.71
C ALA A 76 8.93 -44.92 -14.36
N GLN A 77 8.97 -43.72 -14.95
CA GLN A 77 9.89 -42.68 -14.52
C GLN A 77 9.40 -42.05 -13.21
N THR A 78 10.33 -41.62 -12.36
CA THR A 78 10.04 -40.93 -11.09
C THR A 78 9.35 -39.58 -11.28
N TRP A 79 9.46 -39.00 -12.47
CA TRP A 79 8.76 -37.80 -12.91
C TRP A 79 7.57 -38.10 -13.83
N GLY A 80 7.10 -39.36 -13.90
CA GLY A 80 5.94 -39.73 -14.71
C GLY A 80 4.64 -39.14 -14.14
N GLY A 81 3.77 -38.66 -15.02
CA GLY A 81 2.55 -37.94 -14.66
C GLY A 81 1.60 -37.78 -15.84
N PHE A 82 0.53 -37.01 -15.61
CA PHE A 82 -0.49 -36.71 -16.61
C PHE A 82 -0.96 -35.27 -16.53
N PHE A 83 -1.54 -34.76 -17.61
CA PHE A 83 -2.01 -33.39 -17.67
C PHE A 83 -3.37 -33.29 -18.36
N TYR A 84 -4.15 -32.32 -17.92
CA TYR A 84 -5.34 -31.87 -18.63
C TYR A 84 -5.32 -30.35 -18.76
N ASP A 85 -5.99 -29.86 -19.79
CA ASP A 85 -6.18 -28.43 -20.03
C ASP A 85 -7.60 -28.11 -19.53
N PRO A 86 -7.79 -27.45 -18.37
CA PRO A 86 -9.11 -27.24 -17.80
C PRO A 86 -9.99 -26.37 -18.71
N PRO A 87 -11.34 -26.52 -18.67
CA PRO A 87 -12.25 -25.79 -19.55
C PRO A 87 -12.28 -24.27 -19.28
N GLU A 88 -11.89 -23.87 -18.07
CA GLU A 88 -11.65 -22.50 -17.66
C GLU A 88 -10.21 -22.37 -17.14
N ALA A 89 -9.51 -21.30 -17.51
CA ALA A 89 -8.12 -21.12 -17.10
C ALA A 89 -7.98 -20.89 -15.57
N ILE A 90 -6.83 -21.27 -15.03
CA ILE A 90 -6.43 -21.00 -13.65
C ILE A 90 -5.82 -19.60 -13.65
N ASP A 91 -6.61 -18.59 -13.32
CA ASP A 91 -6.25 -17.18 -13.49
C ASP A 91 -5.75 -16.54 -12.20
N LEU A 92 -4.42 -16.48 -12.01
CA LEU A 92 -3.81 -15.89 -10.81
C LEU A 92 -3.64 -14.36 -10.92
N THR A 93 -4.24 -13.70 -11.92
CA THR A 93 -4.24 -12.23 -12.04
C THR A 93 -5.12 -11.55 -10.98
N GLY A 94 -6.09 -12.27 -10.39
CA GLY A 94 -7.00 -11.79 -9.34
C GLY A 94 -6.88 -12.50 -8.00
N GLY A 95 -5.73 -13.14 -7.70
CA GLY A 95 -5.49 -13.75 -6.38
C GLY A 95 -6.35 -14.98 -6.06
N VAL A 96 -6.29 -16.03 -6.88
CA VAL A 96 -6.86 -17.34 -6.53
C VAL A 96 -6.05 -17.92 -5.38
N GLY A 97 -6.70 -18.21 -4.25
CA GLY A 97 -6.03 -18.72 -3.06
C GLY A 97 -5.51 -20.15 -3.24
N GLU A 98 -6.36 -21.04 -3.76
CA GLU A 98 -6.07 -22.48 -3.77
C GLU A 98 -6.62 -23.23 -4.99
N ILE A 99 -6.01 -24.39 -5.28
CA ILE A 99 -6.65 -25.49 -6.01
C ILE A 99 -6.81 -26.69 -5.08
N CYS A 100 -8.03 -27.22 -4.96
CA CYS A 100 -8.31 -28.45 -4.23
C CYS A 100 -8.54 -29.63 -5.18
N ILE A 101 -8.07 -30.81 -4.80
CA ILE A 101 -8.21 -32.07 -5.55
C ILE A 101 -8.66 -33.17 -4.58
N SER A 102 -9.80 -33.82 -4.83
CA SER A 102 -10.14 -35.06 -4.12
C SER A 102 -9.26 -36.20 -4.66
N ALA A 103 -8.51 -36.87 -3.79
CA ALA A 103 -7.59 -37.94 -4.12
C ALA A 103 -7.87 -39.22 -3.32
N TYR A 104 -7.63 -40.37 -3.94
CA TYR A 104 -7.79 -41.70 -3.34
C TYR A 104 -6.78 -42.69 -3.93
N SER A 105 -6.17 -43.52 -3.08
CA SER A 105 -5.41 -44.71 -3.48
C SER A 105 -5.43 -45.78 -2.37
N ASP A 106 -4.85 -46.95 -2.63
CA ASP A 106 -4.71 -48.04 -1.64
C ASP A 106 -3.39 -48.01 -0.84
N HIS A 107 -2.58 -46.95 -1.03
CA HIS A 107 -1.31 -46.69 -0.34
C HIS A 107 -1.04 -45.18 -0.26
N GLU A 108 -0.13 -44.79 0.63
CA GLU A 108 0.36 -43.41 0.78
C GLU A 108 1.21 -43.01 -0.45
N PHE A 109 1.05 -41.78 -0.93
CA PHE A 109 1.86 -41.25 -2.04
C PHE A 109 2.02 -39.73 -1.97
N ASN A 110 3.13 -39.22 -2.49
CA ASN A 110 3.29 -37.77 -2.71
C ASN A 110 2.69 -37.38 -4.06
N LEU A 111 1.84 -36.37 -4.06
CA LEU A 111 1.27 -35.76 -5.26
C LEU A 111 1.93 -34.39 -5.50
N ARG A 112 2.61 -34.27 -6.64
CA ARG A 112 2.97 -32.95 -7.17
C ARG A 112 1.85 -32.44 -8.06
N ALA A 113 1.38 -31.24 -7.81
CA ALA A 113 0.54 -30.46 -8.71
C ALA A 113 1.38 -29.37 -9.38
N LYS A 114 1.28 -29.23 -10.70
CA LYS A 114 1.97 -28.18 -11.47
C LYS A 114 0.98 -27.43 -12.35
N ILE A 115 1.00 -26.11 -12.24
CA ILE A 115 0.29 -25.21 -13.15
C ILE A 115 1.27 -24.66 -14.18
N GLU A 116 0.86 -24.62 -15.45
CA GLU A 116 1.70 -24.11 -16.55
C GLU A 116 0.85 -23.46 -17.65
N LYS A 117 1.45 -22.52 -18.39
CA LYS A 117 0.90 -22.16 -19.72
C LYS A 117 1.18 -23.31 -20.68
N SER A 118 0.22 -23.61 -21.55
CA SER A 118 0.23 -24.68 -22.56
C SER A 118 1.38 -24.61 -23.59
N ASP A 119 2.17 -23.54 -23.55
CA ASP A 119 3.10 -23.09 -24.57
C ASP A 119 4.53 -23.29 -24.05
N ASP A 120 5.36 -24.06 -24.77
CA ASP A 120 6.73 -24.41 -24.34
C ASP A 120 7.58 -23.16 -24.04
N GLY A 121 7.74 -22.84 -22.76
CA GLY A 121 8.56 -21.71 -22.26
C GLY A 121 7.81 -20.64 -21.45
N GLY A 122 6.52 -20.80 -21.17
CA GLY A 122 5.77 -19.90 -20.29
C GLY A 122 6.05 -20.08 -18.77
N PRO A 123 5.53 -19.16 -17.92
CA PRO A 123 5.56 -19.32 -16.47
C PRO A 123 4.88 -20.63 -16.03
N ASN A 124 5.43 -21.22 -14.98
CA ASN A 124 4.95 -22.46 -14.39
C ASN A 124 5.34 -22.51 -12.90
N ALA A 125 4.50 -23.12 -12.07
CA ALA A 125 4.72 -23.28 -10.64
C ALA A 125 4.37 -24.72 -10.23
N SER A 126 5.09 -25.28 -9.27
CA SER A 126 4.85 -26.64 -8.76
C SER A 126 4.71 -26.67 -7.25
N PHE A 127 3.79 -27.50 -6.75
CA PHE A 127 3.43 -27.64 -5.33
C PHE A 127 3.36 -29.13 -4.98
N ASP A 128 3.84 -29.52 -3.80
CA ASP A 128 3.85 -30.91 -3.33
C ASP A 128 2.96 -31.07 -2.10
N MET A 129 2.19 -32.16 -2.04
CA MET A 129 1.52 -32.62 -0.82
C MET A 129 1.49 -34.14 -0.72
N THR A 130 1.26 -34.66 0.48
CA THR A 130 1.18 -36.11 0.76
C THR A 130 -0.27 -36.54 0.91
N TYR A 131 -0.67 -37.57 0.16
CA TYR A 131 -1.86 -38.36 0.44
C TYR A 131 -1.50 -39.42 1.49
N ASN A 132 -2.11 -39.35 2.67
CA ASN A 132 -1.74 -40.15 3.85
C ASN A 132 -2.89 -40.95 4.49
N THR A 133 -4.06 -41.04 3.85
CA THR A 133 -5.20 -41.86 4.33
C THR A 133 -5.57 -43.04 3.39
N PRO A 134 -4.70 -44.07 3.22
CA PRO A 134 -4.92 -45.18 2.29
C PRO A 134 -6.28 -45.87 2.41
N GLY A 135 -7.03 -45.91 1.32
CA GLY A 135 -8.38 -46.50 1.26
C GLY A 135 -9.52 -45.54 1.60
N GLU A 136 -9.21 -44.27 1.88
CA GLU A 136 -10.18 -43.19 2.11
C GLU A 136 -9.96 -42.03 1.12
N TRP A 137 -10.98 -41.18 0.96
CA TRP A 137 -10.84 -39.96 0.15
C TRP A 137 -10.26 -38.83 0.99
N GLN A 138 -9.22 -38.18 0.46
CA GLN A 138 -8.59 -37.01 1.07
C GLN A 138 -8.69 -35.83 0.11
N GLN A 139 -9.00 -34.64 0.64
CA GLN A 139 -8.94 -33.41 -0.14
C GLN A 139 -7.54 -32.82 -0.02
N LEU A 140 -6.92 -32.55 -1.16
CA LEU A 140 -5.59 -31.98 -1.28
C LEU A 140 -5.71 -30.55 -1.86
N CYS A 141 -5.78 -29.55 -0.97
CA CYS A 141 -5.78 -28.12 -1.31
C CYS A 141 -4.36 -27.53 -1.32
N TYR A 142 -3.94 -27.01 -2.48
CA TYR A 142 -2.64 -26.39 -2.73
C TYR A 142 -2.79 -24.88 -2.72
N ASN A 143 -2.14 -24.20 -1.76
CA ASN A 143 -2.01 -22.75 -1.75
C ASN A 143 -1.16 -22.28 -2.95
N LEU A 144 -1.77 -21.53 -3.87
CA LEU A 144 -1.12 -21.01 -5.07
C LEU A 144 -0.48 -19.63 -4.88
N MET A 145 -0.79 -18.97 -3.76
CA MET A 145 -0.22 -17.69 -3.34
C MET A 145 1.08 -17.88 -2.53
N GLY A 146 1.35 -19.09 -2.04
CA GLY A 146 2.61 -19.46 -1.39
C GLY A 146 3.76 -19.68 -2.38
N PRO A 147 5.02 -19.71 -1.91
CA PRO A 147 6.17 -20.04 -2.74
C PRO A 147 6.06 -21.47 -3.28
N ASP A 148 6.48 -21.65 -4.53
CA ASP A 148 6.51 -22.97 -5.17
C ASP A 148 7.64 -23.86 -4.58
N VAL A 149 7.69 -25.14 -4.96
CA VAL A 149 8.72 -26.11 -4.51
C VAL A 149 10.17 -25.75 -4.86
N ASN A 150 10.40 -24.74 -5.70
CA ASN A 150 11.72 -24.19 -6.02
C ASN A 150 12.02 -22.91 -5.23
N GLY A 151 11.05 -22.41 -4.45
CA GLY A 151 11.12 -21.14 -3.71
C GLY A 151 10.80 -19.91 -4.55
N ASP A 152 10.17 -20.06 -5.73
CA ASP A 152 9.73 -18.91 -6.53
C ASP A 152 8.40 -18.37 -6.00
N THR A 153 8.36 -17.06 -5.74
CA THR A 153 7.18 -16.33 -5.26
C THR A 153 6.41 -15.64 -6.40
N ASN A 154 6.89 -15.71 -7.64
CA ASN A 154 6.24 -15.06 -8.80
C ASN A 154 5.15 -15.94 -9.45
N THR A 155 4.34 -16.61 -8.63
CA THR A 155 3.21 -17.44 -9.09
C THR A 155 2.01 -16.56 -9.50
N GLY A 156 1.80 -15.44 -8.80
CA GLY A 156 0.74 -14.46 -9.08
C GLY A 156 0.89 -13.71 -10.41
N GLY A 157 -0.19 -13.07 -10.86
CA GLY A 157 -0.18 -12.20 -12.05
C GLY A 157 -0.22 -12.93 -13.39
N PHE A 158 -0.33 -14.27 -13.40
CA PHE A 158 -0.40 -15.07 -14.61
C PHE A 158 -1.64 -15.96 -14.70
N THR A 159 -2.17 -16.07 -15.91
CA THR A 159 -3.22 -17.05 -16.26
C THR A 159 -2.57 -18.34 -16.79
N TYR A 160 -2.87 -19.47 -16.17
CA TYR A 160 -2.36 -20.81 -16.50
C TYR A 160 -3.44 -21.64 -17.20
N THR A 161 -3.06 -22.41 -18.22
CA THR A 161 -4.00 -23.14 -19.09
C THR A 161 -3.92 -24.66 -18.97
N ARG A 162 -3.04 -25.16 -18.10
CA ARG A 162 -2.80 -26.59 -17.87
C ARG A 162 -2.58 -26.88 -16.39
N LEU A 163 -3.18 -27.98 -15.92
CA LEU A 163 -2.86 -28.62 -14.64
C LEU A 163 -2.25 -30.00 -14.92
N THR A 164 -1.05 -30.20 -14.41
CA THR A 164 -0.24 -31.42 -14.57
C THR A 164 -0.03 -32.05 -13.20
N LEU A 165 -0.42 -33.32 -13.05
CA LEU A 165 -0.35 -34.08 -11.81
C LEU A 165 0.70 -35.19 -11.92
N PHE A 166 1.52 -35.32 -10.87
CA PHE A 166 2.55 -36.36 -10.75
C PHE A 166 2.36 -37.10 -9.42
N PRO A 167 1.51 -38.14 -9.38
CA PRO A 167 1.47 -39.08 -8.27
C PRO A 167 2.81 -39.83 -8.16
N ASP A 168 3.29 -40.05 -6.94
CA ASP A 168 4.63 -40.57 -6.65
C ASP A 168 5.75 -39.71 -7.29
N PHE A 169 5.71 -38.39 -7.12
CA PHE A 169 6.78 -37.54 -7.66
C PHE A 169 8.12 -37.81 -6.94
N GLY A 170 9.17 -38.09 -7.72
CA GLY A 170 10.48 -38.47 -7.19
C GLY A 170 10.63 -39.97 -6.89
N THR A 171 9.53 -40.72 -6.85
CA THR A 171 9.47 -42.15 -6.49
C THR A 171 8.85 -43.00 -7.62
N VAL A 172 8.90 -44.32 -7.47
CA VAL A 172 8.12 -45.27 -8.26
C VAL A 172 7.43 -46.24 -7.31
N PRO A 173 6.17 -46.62 -7.57
CA PRO A 173 5.44 -47.52 -6.70
C PRO A 173 6.05 -48.93 -6.77
N ALA A 174 5.96 -49.69 -5.69
CA ALA A 174 6.57 -51.02 -5.61
C ALA A 174 5.91 -52.07 -6.54
N ALA A 175 4.64 -51.84 -6.89
CA ALA A 175 3.84 -52.58 -7.86
C ALA A 175 3.03 -51.57 -8.70
N ASP A 176 2.37 -52.02 -9.77
CA ASP A 176 1.52 -51.12 -10.57
C ASP A 176 0.40 -50.54 -9.69
N ALA A 177 0.38 -49.21 -9.57
CA ALA A 177 -0.45 -48.47 -8.64
C ALA A 177 -1.58 -47.75 -9.39
N SER A 178 -2.75 -47.64 -8.74
CA SER A 178 -3.90 -46.88 -9.25
C SER A 178 -4.18 -45.68 -8.36
N TYR A 179 -4.31 -44.51 -8.97
CA TYR A 179 -4.58 -43.24 -8.31
C TYR A 179 -5.87 -42.69 -8.88
N TYR A 180 -6.77 -42.29 -7.99
CA TYR A 180 -8.10 -41.85 -8.34
C TYR A 180 -8.26 -40.38 -7.98
N PHE A 181 -8.79 -39.59 -8.91
CA PHE A 181 -8.90 -38.14 -8.77
C PHE A 181 -10.29 -37.67 -9.15
N ASP A 182 -10.77 -36.67 -8.41
CA ASP A 182 -12.10 -36.09 -8.60
C ASP A 182 -12.21 -34.68 -8.01
N ASP A 183 -13.38 -34.05 -8.20
CA ASP A 183 -13.78 -32.78 -7.57
C ASP A 183 -12.69 -31.70 -7.58
N ILE A 184 -11.96 -31.55 -8.70
CA ILE A 184 -10.91 -30.53 -8.81
C ILE A 184 -11.58 -29.17 -8.88
N SER A 185 -11.23 -28.28 -7.96
CA SER A 185 -11.77 -26.92 -7.89
C SER A 185 -10.65 -25.89 -7.70
N LYS A 186 -10.93 -24.64 -8.06
CA LYS A 186 -10.16 -23.46 -7.65
C LYS A 186 -11.02 -22.56 -6.78
N THR A 187 -10.42 -21.86 -5.84
CA THR A 187 -11.14 -20.94 -4.94
C THR A 187 -10.51 -19.55 -4.99
N THR A 188 -11.31 -18.54 -5.35
CA THR A 188 -10.89 -17.14 -5.41
C THR A 188 -11.47 -16.34 -4.23
N GLY A 189 -10.62 -15.58 -3.54
CA GLY A 189 -10.99 -14.76 -2.39
C GLY A 189 -10.94 -15.52 -1.05
N GLY A 190 -10.17 -14.99 -0.10
CA GLY A 190 -10.00 -15.53 1.26
C GLY A 190 -9.19 -16.83 1.31
N MET A 191 -8.10 -16.83 2.09
CA MET A 191 -7.39 -18.07 2.43
C MET A 191 -8.33 -19.00 3.22
N ALA A 192 -8.36 -20.29 2.88
CA ALA A 192 -8.73 -21.28 3.88
C ALA A 192 -7.66 -21.25 4.99
N PRO A 193 -8.02 -21.48 6.27
CA PRO A 193 -7.03 -21.57 7.33
C PRO A 193 -6.02 -22.70 6.98
N PRO A 194 -4.71 -22.46 7.12
CA PRO A 194 -3.71 -23.47 6.77
C PRO A 194 -3.87 -24.70 7.69
N PRO A 195 -3.64 -25.91 7.18
CA PRO A 195 -3.87 -27.12 7.95
C PRO A 195 -2.96 -27.17 9.18
N SER A 196 -3.56 -27.58 10.31
CA SER A 196 -2.86 -27.93 11.53
C SER A 196 -1.75 -28.96 11.24
N LYS A 197 -0.50 -28.64 11.60
CA LYS A 197 0.61 -29.56 11.34
C LYS A 197 0.71 -30.58 12.46
N VAL A 198 0.23 -31.79 12.18
CA VAL A 198 0.41 -32.96 13.06
C VAL A 198 1.90 -33.22 13.27
N ILE A 199 2.33 -33.22 14.53
CA ILE A 199 3.68 -33.58 14.99
C ILE A 199 3.74 -35.08 15.36
N ALA A 200 2.66 -35.64 15.90
CA ALA A 200 2.46 -37.08 16.16
C ALA A 200 0.98 -37.40 16.48
N ASP A 201 0.48 -38.53 15.97
CA ASP A 201 -0.92 -39.01 16.03
C ASP A 201 -1.06 -40.52 16.33
N TRP A 202 0.05 -41.26 16.45
CA TRP A 202 0.18 -42.66 16.91
C TRP A 202 -0.74 -43.76 16.34
N ASP A 203 -1.59 -43.48 15.36
CA ASP A 203 -2.38 -44.48 14.64
C ASP A 203 -1.54 -45.33 13.66
N GLY A 204 -0.30 -44.89 13.37
CA GLY A 204 0.73 -45.66 12.64
C GLY A 204 1.74 -46.39 13.55
N THR A 205 2.40 -47.44 13.03
CA THR A 205 3.30 -48.31 13.83
C THR A 205 4.70 -47.75 14.15
N ASP A 206 5.08 -46.62 13.54
CA ASP A 206 6.50 -46.24 13.41
C ASP A 206 6.94 -45.08 14.33
N LEU A 207 6.01 -44.45 15.05
CA LEU A 207 6.28 -43.36 16.00
C LEU A 207 6.49 -43.90 17.43
N THR A 208 7.74 -44.10 17.84
CA THR A 208 8.07 -44.52 19.22
C THR A 208 8.70 -43.39 20.03
N ILE A 209 8.28 -43.24 21.29
CA ILE A 209 8.92 -42.32 22.25
C ILE A 209 10.42 -42.66 22.37
N ASN A 210 11.26 -41.63 22.25
CA ASN A 210 12.71 -41.78 22.16
C ASN A 210 13.37 -42.03 23.54
N GLY A 211 12.73 -41.68 24.65
CA GLY A 211 13.13 -42.13 25.98
C GLY A 211 12.38 -41.51 27.16
N SER A 212 12.67 -42.02 28.37
CA SER A 212 12.20 -41.52 29.68
C SER A 212 13.36 -41.19 30.61
N PHE A 213 13.07 -40.41 31.65
CA PHE A 213 13.96 -40.19 32.79
C PHE A 213 13.14 -40.04 34.08
N GLY A 214 13.80 -40.27 35.23
CA GLY A 214 13.21 -40.02 36.55
C GLY A 214 12.06 -40.93 36.97
N ASN A 215 11.63 -41.91 36.15
CA ASN A 215 10.65 -42.90 36.61
C ASN A 215 11.23 -43.77 37.73
N GLY A 216 10.38 -44.17 38.67
CA GLY A 216 10.72 -45.06 39.78
C GLY A 216 11.04 -46.49 39.31
N HIS A 217 11.29 -47.40 40.24
CA HIS A 217 11.49 -48.83 39.94
C HIS A 217 12.56 -49.18 38.86
N PHE A 218 13.82 -48.76 39.04
CA PHE A 218 14.98 -49.22 38.24
C PHE A 218 14.96 -48.96 36.71
N GLY A 219 13.97 -48.21 36.19
CA GLY A 219 14.08 -47.53 34.90
C GLY A 219 13.44 -48.21 33.68
N ASP A 220 12.48 -49.12 33.87
CA ASP A 220 11.60 -49.61 32.80
C ASP A 220 10.20 -48.99 32.86
N SER A 221 10.07 -47.72 32.43
CA SER A 221 8.75 -47.23 32.01
C SER A 221 8.29 -48.04 30.79
N THR A 222 7.12 -48.67 30.88
CA THR A 222 6.51 -49.26 29.69
C THR A 222 5.91 -48.15 28.83
N PHE A 223 6.55 -47.89 27.70
CA PHE A 223 5.94 -47.17 26.60
C PHE A 223 5.18 -48.16 25.73
N ALA A 224 3.92 -47.85 25.43
CA ALA A 224 3.16 -48.63 24.47
C ALA A 224 2.19 -47.70 23.72
N ILE A 225 2.22 -47.81 22.40
CA ILE A 225 1.04 -47.54 21.58
C ILE A 225 0.02 -48.61 21.99
N VAL A 226 -1.13 -48.16 22.51
CA VAL A 226 -2.22 -49.02 22.98
C VAL A 226 -3.52 -48.59 22.32
N ALA A 227 -4.47 -49.52 22.21
CA ALA A 227 -5.82 -49.16 21.78
C ALA A 227 -6.38 -48.04 22.67
N ASN A 228 -7.00 -47.04 22.05
CA ASN A 228 -7.54 -45.87 22.71
C ASN A 228 -8.46 -46.28 23.89
N PRO A 229 -8.21 -45.84 25.14
CA PRO A 229 -9.02 -46.23 26.29
C PRO A 229 -10.43 -45.63 26.25
N ASN A 230 -10.63 -44.54 25.49
CA ASN A 230 -11.91 -43.86 25.34
C ASN A 230 -11.99 -43.14 23.98
N PRO A 231 -12.26 -43.83 22.85
CA PRO A 231 -12.38 -43.22 21.53
C PRO A 231 -13.70 -42.45 21.41
N SER A 232 -13.76 -41.26 22.02
CA SER A 232 -14.92 -40.36 22.01
C SER A 232 -14.54 -38.93 22.41
N GLY A 233 -15.35 -37.96 21.99
CA GLY A 233 -15.07 -36.54 22.22
C GLY A 233 -14.10 -36.03 21.16
N ILE A 234 -13.07 -35.29 21.60
CA ILE A 234 -12.09 -34.63 20.73
C ILE A 234 -11.09 -35.58 20.06
N ASN A 235 -10.94 -36.80 20.59
CA ASN A 235 -10.00 -37.79 20.10
C ASN A 235 -10.75 -39.12 19.86
N THR A 236 -10.70 -39.59 18.62
CA THR A 236 -11.39 -40.82 18.17
C THR A 236 -10.45 -41.79 17.48
N SER A 237 -9.13 -41.63 17.67
CA SER A 237 -8.08 -42.51 17.13
C SER A 237 -8.28 -43.96 17.59
N ASP A 238 -7.78 -44.90 16.80
CA ASP A 238 -7.80 -46.32 17.19
C ASP A 238 -6.72 -46.60 18.25
N ASN A 239 -5.60 -45.87 18.21
CA ASN A 239 -4.45 -46.07 19.09
C ASN A 239 -3.89 -44.77 19.66
N VAL A 240 -3.35 -44.83 20.87
CA VAL A 240 -2.78 -43.68 21.59
C VAL A 240 -1.49 -44.08 22.29
N GLN A 241 -0.63 -43.10 22.59
CA GLN A 241 0.61 -43.35 23.31
C GLN A 241 0.38 -43.31 24.83
N ASN A 242 0.63 -44.44 25.51
CA ASN A 242 0.55 -44.55 26.97
C ASN A 242 1.95 -44.44 27.61
N TRP A 243 2.05 -43.65 28.68
CA TRP A 243 3.17 -43.66 29.62
C TRP A 243 2.70 -43.87 31.06
N GLN A 244 3.45 -44.67 31.82
CA GLN A 244 3.14 -44.97 33.22
C GLN A 244 4.20 -44.39 34.18
N LYS A 245 3.76 -43.56 35.13
CA LYS A 245 4.59 -42.98 36.21
C LYS A 245 4.36 -43.77 37.49
N ALA A 246 5.43 -44.27 38.09
CA ALA A 246 5.37 -45.03 39.34
C ALA A 246 5.10 -44.15 40.57
N ASP A 247 4.50 -44.72 41.61
CA ASP A 247 4.26 -44.04 42.90
C ASP A 247 5.55 -43.66 43.69
N ASP A 248 6.70 -44.21 43.28
CA ASP A 248 8.04 -43.87 43.78
C ASP A 248 8.92 -43.10 42.77
N ALA A 249 8.32 -42.57 41.71
CA ALA A 249 9.00 -41.77 40.70
C ALA A 249 9.57 -40.45 41.26
N GLN A 250 10.51 -39.86 40.52
CA GLN A 250 10.98 -38.51 40.79
C GLN A 250 9.91 -37.48 40.40
N THR A 251 9.82 -36.39 41.17
CA THR A 251 8.89 -35.27 40.90
C THR A 251 9.16 -34.56 39.58
N TRP A 252 10.35 -34.73 39.00
CA TRP A 252 10.77 -34.22 37.70
C TRP A 252 10.85 -35.34 36.64
N GLY A 253 10.30 -36.53 36.90
CA GLY A 253 10.26 -37.62 35.92
C GLY A 253 9.36 -37.31 34.73
N GLY A 254 9.74 -37.77 33.55
CA GLY A 254 9.06 -37.49 32.28
C GLY A 254 9.62 -38.30 31.12
N PHE A 255 9.18 -37.97 29.91
CA PHE A 255 9.56 -38.63 28.66
C PHE A 255 9.71 -37.64 27.51
N PHE A 256 10.38 -38.05 26.43
CA PHE A 256 10.66 -37.16 25.30
C PHE A 256 10.52 -37.86 23.94
N TYR A 257 10.06 -37.07 22.98
CA TYR A 257 9.91 -37.42 21.59
C TYR A 257 10.78 -36.47 20.74
N ASP A 258 11.53 -37.05 19.81
CA ASP A 258 12.35 -36.34 18.82
C ASP A 258 11.58 -36.41 17.49
N PRO A 259 10.79 -35.38 17.13
CA PRO A 259 10.00 -35.41 15.91
C PRO A 259 10.87 -35.54 14.66
N PRO A 260 10.35 -36.18 13.58
CA PRO A 260 11.11 -36.40 12.34
C PRO A 260 11.50 -35.08 11.65
N GLU A 261 10.74 -34.02 11.89
CA GLU A 261 11.05 -32.65 11.48
C GLU A 261 11.18 -31.73 12.70
N ALA A 262 12.02 -30.71 12.60
CA ALA A 262 12.23 -29.75 13.68
C ALA A 262 10.98 -28.88 13.91
N ILE A 263 10.65 -28.65 15.18
CA ILE A 263 9.62 -27.70 15.62
C ILE A 263 10.19 -26.29 15.42
N ASP A 264 9.72 -25.60 14.39
CA ASP A 264 10.23 -24.28 14.01
C ASP A 264 9.44 -23.14 14.65
N LEU A 265 10.05 -22.39 15.57
CA LEU A 265 9.44 -21.23 16.25
C LEU A 265 10.15 -19.92 15.87
N ARG A 266 10.56 -19.80 14.61
CA ARG A 266 11.15 -18.56 14.06
C ARG A 266 10.14 -17.48 13.66
N GLY A 267 8.83 -17.76 13.76
CA GLY A 267 7.73 -16.83 13.50
C GLY A 267 7.23 -16.09 14.76
N ALA A 268 6.21 -15.26 14.59
CA ALA A 268 5.64 -14.40 15.64
C ALA A 268 4.65 -15.11 16.59
N PHE A 269 4.20 -16.32 16.23
CA PHE A 269 3.37 -17.19 17.07
C PHE A 269 3.88 -18.64 17.04
N GLY A 270 3.41 -19.43 18.00
CA GLY A 270 3.66 -20.87 18.03
C GLY A 270 2.98 -21.53 19.21
N GLN A 271 1.88 -22.24 18.95
CA GLN A 271 1.20 -23.06 19.95
C GLN A 271 1.44 -24.54 19.68
N ILE A 272 1.64 -25.32 20.74
CA ILE A 272 1.63 -26.79 20.67
C ILE A 272 0.41 -27.28 21.44
N CYS A 273 -0.53 -27.93 20.76
CA CYS A 273 -1.65 -28.61 21.38
C CYS A 273 -1.36 -30.10 21.52
N ILE A 274 -1.84 -30.70 22.61
CA ILE A 274 -1.64 -32.10 22.97
C ILE A 274 -2.98 -32.66 23.47
N SER A 275 -3.54 -33.67 22.79
CA SER A 275 -4.68 -34.42 23.34
C SER A 275 -4.18 -35.26 24.51
N ALA A 276 -4.78 -35.10 25.69
CA ALA A 276 -4.40 -35.79 26.92
C ALA A 276 -5.61 -36.45 27.60
N TYR A 277 -5.37 -37.62 28.20
CA TYR A 277 -6.37 -38.37 28.96
C TYR A 277 -5.74 -39.07 30.17
N SER A 278 -6.44 -39.04 31.30
CA SER A 278 -6.08 -39.74 32.55
C SER A 278 -7.33 -40.03 33.40
N ASP A 279 -7.22 -40.92 34.38
CA ASP A 279 -8.28 -41.21 35.35
C ASP A 279 -8.28 -40.26 36.58
N HIS A 280 -7.36 -39.29 36.61
CA HIS A 280 -7.22 -38.28 37.66
C HIS A 280 -6.69 -36.93 37.11
N GLU A 281 -6.88 -35.87 37.88
CA GLU A 281 -6.37 -34.52 37.60
C GLU A 281 -4.85 -34.47 37.77
N PHE A 282 -4.12 -33.86 36.82
CA PHE A 282 -2.66 -33.76 36.88
C PHE A 282 -2.14 -32.50 36.17
N ASN A 283 -0.97 -32.02 36.57
CA ASN A 283 -0.25 -30.98 35.83
C ASN A 283 0.67 -31.63 34.79
N LEU A 284 0.60 -31.18 33.54
CA LEU A 284 1.50 -31.58 32.46
C LEU A 284 2.43 -30.41 32.13
N ARG A 285 3.73 -30.59 32.42
CA ARG A 285 4.75 -29.68 31.88
C ARG A 285 5.13 -30.13 30.48
N ALA A 286 5.12 -29.21 29.52
CA ALA A 286 5.76 -29.36 28.22
C ALA A 286 7.08 -28.57 28.19
N LYS A 287 8.10 -29.12 27.53
CA LYS A 287 9.39 -28.46 27.32
C LYS A 287 9.92 -28.77 25.92
N ILE A 288 10.34 -27.74 25.21
CA ILE A 288 11.04 -27.86 23.93
C ILE A 288 12.54 -27.66 24.14
N GLU A 289 13.38 -28.42 23.43
CA GLU A 289 14.84 -28.32 23.55
C GLU A 289 15.58 -28.63 22.24
N LYS A 290 16.76 -28.04 22.08
CA LYS A 290 17.72 -28.44 21.03
C LYS A 290 18.52 -29.64 21.52
N SER A 291 18.28 -30.80 20.93
CA SER A 291 18.91 -32.07 21.34
C SER A 291 20.45 -32.08 21.23
N GLU A 292 21.03 -31.24 20.36
CA GLU A 292 22.49 -31.14 20.17
C GLU A 292 23.16 -30.05 21.02
N ASP A 293 22.41 -29.05 21.52
CA ASP A 293 22.96 -27.81 22.10
C ASP A 293 22.20 -27.43 23.38
N GLY A 294 22.35 -28.28 24.40
CA GLY A 294 21.52 -28.36 25.62
C GLY A 294 21.56 -27.16 26.60
N GLY A 295 21.84 -25.96 26.09
CA GLY A 295 21.58 -24.69 26.77
C GLY A 295 20.34 -23.94 26.24
N VAL A 296 19.74 -24.38 25.11
CA VAL A 296 18.53 -23.75 24.54
C VAL A 296 17.31 -24.65 24.76
N SER A 297 16.42 -24.22 25.64
CA SER A 297 15.13 -24.86 25.91
C SER A 297 14.15 -23.91 26.57
N SER A 298 12.85 -24.16 26.41
CA SER A 298 11.78 -23.36 27.02
C SER A 298 10.69 -24.30 27.59
N SER A 299 10.06 -23.95 28.72
CA SER A 299 9.14 -24.83 29.47
C SER A 299 7.83 -24.14 29.85
N TYR A 300 6.73 -24.90 29.87
CA TYR A 300 5.36 -24.42 30.05
C TYR A 300 4.53 -25.45 30.84
N ASP A 301 3.64 -25.00 31.72
CA ASP A 301 2.77 -25.85 32.55
C ASP A 301 1.30 -25.68 32.18
N MET A 302 0.55 -26.78 32.05
CA MET A 302 -0.91 -26.79 31.90
C MET A 302 -1.54 -27.83 32.85
N THR A 303 -2.80 -27.64 33.21
CA THR A 303 -3.55 -28.56 34.10
C THR A 303 -4.58 -29.36 33.32
N TYR A 304 -4.47 -30.69 33.38
CA TYR A 304 -5.54 -31.60 32.97
C TYR A 304 -6.56 -31.72 34.11
N ASN A 305 -7.81 -31.33 33.87
CA ASN A 305 -8.84 -31.16 34.90
C ASN A 305 -10.19 -31.86 34.60
N THR A 306 -10.28 -32.69 33.56
CA THR A 306 -11.48 -33.49 33.21
C THR A 306 -11.26 -35.02 33.30
N PRO A 307 -10.99 -35.60 34.50
CA PRO A 307 -10.69 -37.02 34.67
C PRO A 307 -11.69 -37.98 34.01
N GLY A 308 -11.19 -38.84 33.12
CA GLY A 308 -11.98 -39.81 32.36
C GLY A 308 -12.56 -39.27 31.05
N GLU A 309 -12.21 -38.04 30.65
CA GLU A 309 -12.55 -37.42 29.36
C GLU A 309 -11.26 -36.95 28.66
N TRP A 310 -11.26 -36.89 27.33
CA TRP A 310 -10.13 -36.30 26.59
C TRP A 310 -10.16 -34.78 26.72
N GLN A 311 -9.00 -34.18 26.97
CA GLN A 311 -8.81 -32.73 27.04
C GLN A 311 -7.64 -32.33 26.14
N GLN A 312 -7.81 -31.27 25.36
CA GLN A 312 -6.70 -30.68 24.61
C GLN A 312 -5.96 -29.71 25.53
N LEU A 313 -4.65 -29.89 25.66
CA LEU A 313 -3.75 -29.02 26.42
C LEU A 313 -2.91 -28.24 25.42
N CYS A 314 -3.22 -26.96 25.26
CA CYS A 314 -2.54 -26.08 24.31
C CYS A 314 -1.59 -25.14 25.04
N TYR A 315 -0.31 -25.19 24.65
CA TYR A 315 0.78 -24.44 25.25
C TYR A 315 1.16 -23.28 24.31
N ASP A 316 0.98 -22.04 24.77
CA ASP A 316 1.65 -20.89 24.15
C ASP A 316 3.16 -21.02 24.38
N MET A 317 3.91 -21.22 23.30
CA MET A 317 5.36 -21.42 23.35
C MET A 317 6.14 -20.10 23.31
N LEU A 318 5.49 -18.94 23.14
CA LEU A 318 6.14 -17.61 23.18
C LEU A 318 5.86 -16.85 24.46
N GLY A 319 4.86 -17.26 25.24
CA GLY A 319 4.54 -16.75 26.57
C GLY A 319 5.65 -16.95 27.62
N PRO A 320 5.42 -16.47 28.85
CA PRO A 320 6.42 -16.47 29.91
C PRO A 320 6.77 -17.88 30.40
N ASN A 321 7.99 -18.35 30.07
CA ASN A 321 8.53 -19.63 30.51
C ASN A 321 8.61 -19.74 32.05
N VAL A 322 8.06 -20.83 32.59
CA VAL A 322 7.96 -21.15 34.02
C VAL A 322 9.29 -21.26 34.78
N ASN A 323 10.42 -21.39 34.09
CA ASN A 323 11.76 -21.44 34.72
C ASN A 323 12.62 -20.19 34.47
N GLY A 324 12.21 -19.29 33.57
CA GLY A 324 13.04 -18.17 33.10
C GLY A 324 14.27 -18.59 32.29
N ASP A 325 14.19 -19.70 31.54
CA ASP A 325 15.16 -20.01 30.48
C ASP A 325 14.93 -19.05 29.28
N ALA A 326 15.78 -19.14 28.23
CA ALA A 326 15.66 -18.28 27.06
C ALA A 326 14.27 -18.37 26.38
N ASP A 327 13.79 -17.22 25.90
CA ASP A 327 12.56 -17.09 25.12
C ASP A 327 12.61 -18.01 23.89
N ALA A 328 11.49 -18.66 23.56
CA ALA A 328 11.51 -19.70 22.52
C ALA A 328 11.63 -19.13 21.09
N ALA A 329 11.31 -17.84 20.93
CA ALA A 329 11.28 -17.15 19.65
C ALA A 329 12.61 -17.21 18.89
N GLY A 330 12.54 -17.33 17.57
CA GLY A 330 13.72 -17.26 16.69
C GLY A 330 14.54 -18.55 16.59
N PHE A 331 14.04 -19.67 17.11
CA PHE A 331 14.77 -20.95 17.09
C PHE A 331 13.96 -22.13 16.56
N THR A 332 14.66 -23.10 15.98
CA THR A 332 14.17 -24.46 15.73
C THR A 332 14.53 -25.38 16.89
N TYR A 333 13.61 -26.25 17.27
CA TYR A 333 13.74 -27.25 18.35
C TYR A 333 13.63 -28.65 17.76
N THR A 334 14.32 -29.62 18.35
CA THR A 334 14.43 -30.99 17.80
C THR A 334 13.91 -32.05 18.76
N ARG A 335 13.30 -31.62 19.88
CA ARG A 335 12.77 -32.48 20.94
C ARG A 335 11.63 -31.79 21.66
N LEU A 336 10.57 -32.55 21.94
CA LEU A 336 9.51 -32.23 22.88
C LEU A 336 9.60 -33.20 24.07
N THR A 337 9.71 -32.64 25.28
CA THR A 337 9.83 -33.36 26.55
C THR A 337 8.62 -33.07 27.42
N LEU A 338 7.90 -34.10 27.84
CA LEU A 338 6.67 -34.01 28.63
C LEU A 338 6.87 -34.59 30.04
N PHE A 339 6.34 -33.90 31.05
CA PHE A 339 6.42 -34.30 32.46
C PHE A 339 5.02 -34.27 33.10
N PRO A 340 4.26 -35.37 33.02
CA PRO A 340 3.04 -35.52 33.81
C PRO A 340 3.37 -35.52 35.31
N ASP A 341 2.52 -34.89 36.11
CA ASP A 341 2.73 -34.65 37.55
C ASP A 341 4.07 -33.93 37.84
N PHE A 342 4.36 -32.84 37.11
CA PHE A 342 5.58 -32.08 37.39
C PHE A 342 5.54 -31.43 38.78
N GLY A 343 6.57 -31.67 39.58
CA GLY A 343 6.66 -31.23 40.98
C GLY A 343 5.99 -32.20 41.98
N THR A 344 5.21 -33.16 41.51
CA THR A 344 4.44 -34.13 42.30
C THR A 344 4.80 -35.58 41.95
N VAL A 345 4.30 -36.52 42.75
CA VAL A 345 4.35 -37.97 42.47
C VAL A 345 2.93 -38.50 42.73
N PRO A 346 2.35 -39.31 41.83
CA PRO A 346 1.01 -39.83 42.03
C PRO A 346 0.96 -40.77 43.24
N ALA A 347 -0.22 -40.89 43.87
CA ALA A 347 -0.39 -41.65 45.12
C ALA A 347 -0.36 -43.18 44.95
N THR A 348 -0.48 -43.64 43.70
CA THR A 348 -0.34 -45.00 43.19
C THR A 348 0.14 -44.88 41.74
N ASP A 349 0.64 -45.96 41.12
CA ASP A 349 1.02 -45.95 39.70
C ASP A 349 -0.09 -45.37 38.81
N ALA A 350 0.29 -44.39 37.99
CA ALA A 350 -0.61 -43.59 37.16
C ALA A 350 -0.31 -43.81 35.67
N SER A 351 -1.35 -43.81 34.83
CA SER A 351 -1.21 -43.92 33.37
C SER A 351 -1.70 -42.63 32.71
N TYR A 352 -0.89 -42.07 31.83
CA TYR A 352 -1.18 -40.85 31.09
C TYR A 352 -1.17 -41.22 29.60
N TYR A 353 -2.27 -40.92 28.93
CA TYR A 353 -2.46 -41.23 27.53
C TYR A 353 -2.37 -39.91 26.76
N ILE A 354 -1.55 -39.91 25.72
CA ILE A 354 -1.28 -38.73 24.89
C ILE A 354 -1.46 -39.10 23.43
N ASP A 355 -2.05 -38.18 22.69
CA ASP A 355 -2.26 -38.27 21.26
C ASP A 355 -2.32 -36.87 20.63
N ASP A 356 -2.53 -36.80 19.30
CA ASP A 356 -2.74 -35.56 18.53
C ASP A 356 -1.81 -34.39 18.94
N ILE A 357 -0.49 -34.63 19.00
CA ILE A 357 0.43 -33.51 19.19
C ILE A 357 0.42 -32.72 17.88
N ILE A 358 -0.12 -31.51 17.95
CA ILE A 358 -0.34 -30.63 16.81
C ILE A 358 0.46 -29.35 17.03
N LYS A 359 1.23 -28.96 16.02
CA LYS A 359 1.69 -27.58 15.89
C LYS A 359 0.58 -26.77 15.24
N ILE A 360 0.04 -25.80 15.97
CA ILE A 360 -0.75 -24.75 15.36
C ILE A 360 0.26 -23.70 14.90
N THR A 361 0.40 -23.56 13.58
CA THR A 361 1.46 -22.75 13.00
C THR A 361 1.05 -21.28 12.82
N ASP A 362 -0.25 -21.01 12.71
CA ASP A 362 -0.79 -19.72 12.30
C ASP A 362 -2.02 -19.34 13.16
N GLY A 363 -2.12 -18.06 13.54
CA GLY A 363 -3.32 -17.41 14.09
C GLY A 363 -3.48 -17.48 15.62
N LEU A 364 -3.97 -16.38 16.20
CA LEU A 364 -4.27 -16.20 17.64
C LEU A 364 -5.50 -17.00 18.14
N GLY A 365 -5.89 -18.06 17.44
CA GLY A 365 -7.21 -18.69 17.60
C GLY A 365 -8.35 -17.78 17.11
N GLY A 366 -9.60 -18.23 17.29
CA GLY A 366 -10.78 -17.36 17.17
C GLY A 366 -10.94 -16.54 15.87
N GLY A 367 -10.50 -17.08 14.74
CA GLY A 367 -10.61 -16.42 13.43
C GLY A 367 -9.63 -15.25 13.21
N ILE A 368 -8.59 -15.11 14.04
CA ILE A 368 -7.58 -14.06 13.92
C ILE A 368 -6.45 -14.49 12.95
N PRO A 369 -6.17 -13.73 11.87
CA PRO A 369 -5.10 -14.03 10.91
C PRO A 369 -3.68 -13.97 11.50
N ASP A 370 -2.75 -14.64 10.82
CA ASP A 370 -1.36 -14.68 11.24
C ASP A 370 -0.63 -13.35 10.97
N GLY A 371 0.17 -12.88 11.93
CA GLY A 371 0.82 -11.56 11.86
C GLY A 371 -0.09 -10.37 12.22
N ALA A 372 -1.36 -10.60 12.55
CA ALA A 372 -2.23 -9.58 13.13
C ALA A 372 -1.72 -9.11 14.51
N ASN A 373 -1.87 -7.80 14.77
CA ASN A 373 -1.50 -7.16 16.02
C ASN A 373 -2.72 -7.15 16.96
N LEU A 374 -2.72 -8.01 17.98
CA LEU A 374 -3.83 -8.15 18.92
C LEU A 374 -4.00 -6.90 19.79
N ILE A 375 -5.22 -6.37 19.83
CA ILE A 375 -5.60 -5.20 20.63
C ILE A 375 -6.32 -5.65 21.91
N SER A 376 -7.25 -6.61 21.83
CA SER A 376 -7.91 -7.19 23.02
C SER A 376 -8.57 -8.55 22.73
N ASP A 377 -8.30 -9.55 23.56
CA ASP A 377 -8.94 -10.88 23.57
C ASP A 377 -9.83 -11.13 24.81
N TYR A 378 -9.84 -10.20 25.77
CA TYR A 378 -10.62 -10.27 27.02
C TYR A 378 -10.39 -11.53 27.89
N GLU A 379 -9.37 -12.33 27.60
CA GLU A 379 -9.06 -13.56 28.31
C GLU A 379 -8.28 -13.28 29.62
N PRO A 380 -8.44 -14.09 30.68
CA PRO A 380 -7.84 -13.82 31.99
C PRO A 380 -6.31 -13.73 32.02
N ASP A 381 -5.64 -14.37 31.06
CA ASP A 381 -4.18 -14.39 30.90
C ASP A 381 -3.74 -13.73 29.56
N GLY A 382 -4.67 -13.10 28.83
CA GLY A 382 -4.48 -12.51 27.50
C GLY A 382 -4.27 -10.98 27.50
N VAL A 383 -4.46 -10.35 26.34
CA VAL A 383 -4.42 -8.89 26.20
C VAL A 383 -5.82 -8.33 26.46
N THR A 384 -6.01 -7.60 27.56
CA THR A 384 -7.29 -6.93 27.86
C THR A 384 -7.13 -5.42 27.91
N VAL A 385 -7.85 -4.69 27.04
CA VAL A 385 -8.00 -3.23 27.13
C VAL A 385 -9.36 -2.89 27.74
N GLU A 386 -9.36 -2.24 28.91
CA GLU A 386 -10.60 -1.87 29.60
C GLU A 386 -11.45 -0.88 28.76
N MET A 387 -12.76 -1.14 28.69
CA MET A 387 -13.74 -0.16 28.22
C MET A 387 -13.75 1.08 29.14
N VAL A 388 -13.64 2.29 28.57
CA VAL A 388 -13.53 3.53 29.37
C VAL A 388 -14.85 4.29 29.51
N SER A 389 -15.73 4.27 28.50
CA SER A 389 -17.06 4.89 28.62
C SER A 389 -18.10 4.43 27.60
N SER A 390 -19.35 4.31 28.04
CA SER A 390 -20.53 4.20 27.17
C SER A 390 -21.22 5.55 26.95
N PHE A 391 -21.84 5.77 25.79
CA PHE A 391 -22.58 7.00 25.47
C PHE A 391 -23.89 6.71 24.73
N GLY A 392 -24.81 7.68 24.76
CA GLY A 392 -26.08 7.63 24.03
C GLY A 392 -27.11 6.59 24.51
N ASN A 393 -26.79 5.73 25.47
CA ASN A 393 -27.62 4.57 25.83
C ASN A 393 -28.84 4.86 26.76
N GLY A 394 -29.22 6.13 26.95
CA GLY A 394 -30.30 6.57 27.87
C GLY A 394 -29.94 6.43 29.36
N HIS A 395 -29.41 5.28 29.73
CA HIS A 395 -28.90 4.87 31.03
C HIS A 395 -27.42 5.27 31.22
N TYR A 396 -27.10 5.82 32.40
CA TYR A 396 -25.73 6.08 32.84
C TYR A 396 -25.44 5.23 34.09
N GLY A 397 -24.70 4.14 33.94
CA GLY A 397 -24.35 3.21 35.03
C GLY A 397 -23.65 1.97 34.52
N SER A 398 -22.96 1.25 35.41
CA SER A 398 -22.14 0.06 35.14
C SER A 398 -22.91 -1.19 34.70
N ASP A 399 -24.23 -1.20 34.87
CA ASP A 399 -25.03 -2.44 34.94
C ASP A 399 -25.41 -3.01 33.55
N LEU A 400 -24.64 -2.69 32.50
CA LEU A 400 -24.86 -3.09 31.10
C LEU A 400 -23.55 -3.49 30.38
N PHE A 401 -22.42 -3.55 31.09
CA PHE A 401 -21.08 -3.76 30.54
C PHE A 401 -20.27 -4.66 31.47
N ASP A 402 -20.06 -5.93 31.08
CA ASP A 402 -19.29 -6.91 31.84
C ASP A 402 -18.47 -7.78 30.88
N VAL A 403 -17.27 -8.20 31.31
CA VAL A 403 -16.57 -9.32 30.67
C VAL A 403 -17.16 -10.61 31.24
N VAL A 404 -17.86 -11.36 30.38
CA VAL A 404 -18.70 -12.51 30.75
C VAL A 404 -18.17 -13.78 30.08
N ALA A 405 -18.57 -14.95 30.59
CA ALA A 405 -18.24 -16.21 29.91
C ALA A 405 -18.87 -16.23 28.51
N ASN A 406 -18.12 -16.68 27.49
CA ASN A 406 -18.59 -16.78 26.11
C ASN A 406 -19.94 -17.55 26.06
N PRO A 407 -21.03 -16.91 25.61
CA PRO A 407 -22.37 -17.50 25.69
C PRO A 407 -22.62 -18.58 24.63
N SER A 408 -21.77 -18.65 23.59
CA SER A 408 -21.89 -19.63 22.50
C SER A 408 -20.51 -19.91 21.86
N PRO A 409 -19.59 -20.62 22.52
CA PRO A 409 -18.30 -20.97 21.93
C PRO A 409 -18.48 -21.85 20.69
N ASP A 410 -17.85 -21.48 19.58
CA ASP A 410 -17.89 -22.22 18.31
C ASP A 410 -16.53 -22.17 17.58
N ALA A 411 -16.49 -22.56 16.31
CA ALA A 411 -15.25 -22.57 15.51
C ALA A 411 -14.80 -21.17 15.09
N THR A 412 -15.70 -20.19 15.01
CA THR A 412 -15.38 -18.79 14.74
C THR A 412 -14.83 -18.14 15.99
N ASN A 413 -15.47 -18.37 17.15
CA ASN A 413 -14.94 -17.89 18.42
C ASN A 413 -15.00 -18.96 19.55
N PRO A 414 -13.90 -19.70 19.80
CA PRO A 414 -13.81 -20.76 20.80
C PRO A 414 -13.38 -20.27 22.20
N THR A 415 -13.19 -18.95 22.39
CA THR A 415 -12.71 -18.33 23.63
C THR A 415 -13.63 -18.57 24.82
N SER A 416 -13.12 -18.34 26.03
CA SER A 416 -13.78 -18.59 27.30
C SER A 416 -14.50 -17.36 27.86
N MET A 417 -14.00 -16.16 27.58
CA MET A 417 -14.50 -14.86 28.07
C MET A 417 -14.70 -13.89 26.90
N VAL A 418 -15.72 -13.04 26.98
CA VAL A 418 -16.08 -12.06 25.94
C VAL A 418 -16.63 -10.78 26.56
N GLN A 419 -16.52 -9.66 25.86
CA GLN A 419 -17.09 -8.39 26.32
C GLN A 419 -18.57 -8.26 25.94
N GLU A 420 -19.48 -8.19 26.92
CA GLU A 420 -20.89 -7.89 26.70
C GLU A 420 -21.16 -6.37 26.74
N TRP A 421 -22.00 -5.88 25.83
CA TRP A 421 -22.58 -4.52 25.85
C TRP A 421 -24.02 -4.55 25.32
N CYS A 422 -24.97 -3.93 26.01
CA CYS A 422 -26.38 -3.91 25.57
C CYS A 422 -26.91 -2.50 25.24
N LYS A 423 -27.52 -2.35 24.05
CA LYS A 423 -28.25 -1.16 23.62
C LYS A 423 -29.67 -1.17 24.19
N ALA A 424 -30.03 -0.16 24.97
CA ALA A 424 -31.35 -0.04 25.57
C ALA A 424 -32.45 0.33 24.54
N ASP A 425 -33.70 -0.02 24.83
CA ASP A 425 -34.86 0.34 23.99
C ASP A 425 -35.19 1.85 23.94
N ASP A 426 -34.54 2.67 24.79
CA ASP A 426 -34.61 4.12 24.81
C ASP A 426 -33.31 4.83 24.36
N ALA A 427 -32.34 4.06 23.85
CA ALA A 427 -31.06 4.57 23.37
C ALA A 427 -31.18 5.55 22.19
N GLN A 428 -30.15 6.37 22.01
CA GLN A 428 -29.95 7.15 20.80
C GLN A 428 -29.55 6.26 19.62
N THR A 429 -29.89 6.69 18.40
CA THR A 429 -29.50 5.98 17.17
C THR A 429 -27.99 5.83 16.99
N TRP A 430 -27.22 6.69 17.64
CA TRP A 430 -25.75 6.71 17.69
C TRP A 430 -25.20 6.25 19.05
N GLY A 431 -25.97 5.54 19.88
CA GLY A 431 -25.46 4.97 21.14
C GLY A 431 -24.37 3.92 20.91
N GLY A 432 -23.40 3.85 21.81
CA GLY A 432 -22.17 3.04 21.66
C GLY A 432 -21.22 3.17 22.85
N TRP A 433 -19.95 2.81 22.65
CA TRP A 433 -18.89 2.94 23.66
C TRP A 433 -17.51 3.25 23.05
N THR A 434 -16.58 3.60 23.94
CA THR A 434 -15.16 3.76 23.65
C THR A 434 -14.35 2.65 24.30
N LEU A 435 -13.45 2.05 23.52
CA LEU A 435 -12.32 1.31 24.08
C LEU A 435 -11.36 2.31 24.76
N GLY A 436 -10.52 1.82 25.67
CA GLY A 436 -9.54 2.65 26.38
C GLY A 436 -8.46 3.26 25.47
N GLU A 437 -7.54 4.00 26.09
CA GLU A 437 -6.31 4.42 25.41
C GLU A 437 -5.52 3.16 25.01
N ILE A 438 -5.43 2.94 23.70
CA ILE A 438 -4.62 1.87 23.09
C ILE A 438 -3.25 2.42 22.73
N ASP A 439 -2.26 1.53 22.61
CA ASP A 439 -1.06 1.87 21.84
C ASP A 439 -1.46 2.23 20.40
N SER A 440 -0.71 3.13 19.76
CA SER A 440 -1.16 3.79 18.53
C SER A 440 -1.35 2.79 17.37
N LEU A 441 -2.54 2.81 16.76
CA LEU A 441 -2.76 2.21 15.44
C LEU A 441 -2.09 3.10 14.40
N ASP A 442 -1.20 2.52 13.59
CA ASP A 442 -0.29 3.28 12.73
C ASP A 442 -0.51 3.01 11.25
N PHE A 443 -1.28 3.90 10.61
CA PHE A 443 -1.60 3.85 9.19
C PHE A 443 -0.60 4.67 8.35
N THR A 444 0.59 5.01 8.88
CA THR A 444 1.57 5.83 8.15
C THR A 444 2.40 5.08 7.12
N GLY A 445 2.38 3.73 7.12
CA GLY A 445 3.23 2.92 6.23
C GLY A 445 2.61 1.65 5.65
N THR A 446 1.56 1.09 6.24
CA THR A 446 0.87 -0.13 5.76
C THR A 446 -0.63 0.00 5.90
N ILE A 447 -1.37 -0.81 5.12
CA ILE A 447 -2.82 -0.95 5.26
C ILE A 447 -3.09 -1.87 6.47
N ALA A 448 -3.95 -1.39 7.35
CA ALA A 448 -4.43 -2.12 8.50
C ALA A 448 -5.96 -2.19 8.46
N LYS A 449 -6.55 -3.38 8.58
CA LYS A 449 -7.97 -3.50 8.92
C LYS A 449 -8.07 -3.56 10.43
N VAL A 450 -9.12 -2.97 11.01
CA VAL A 450 -9.45 -3.24 12.42
C VAL A 450 -10.56 -4.27 12.44
N CYS A 451 -10.28 -5.44 12.97
CA CYS A 451 -11.21 -6.57 13.00
C CYS A 451 -11.63 -6.91 14.42
N PHE A 452 -12.81 -7.52 14.55
CA PHE A 452 -13.26 -8.16 15.78
C PHE A 452 -14.34 -9.21 15.52
N SER A 453 -14.42 -10.20 16.41
CA SER A 453 -15.53 -11.15 16.46
C SER A 453 -16.74 -10.52 17.17
N VAL A 454 -17.94 -10.70 16.62
CA VAL A 454 -19.20 -10.22 17.22
C VAL A 454 -20.32 -11.26 17.14
N LEU A 455 -21.15 -11.28 18.19
CA LEU A 455 -22.37 -12.07 18.31
C LEU A 455 -23.52 -11.20 18.83
N SER A 456 -24.68 -11.25 18.16
CA SER A 456 -25.93 -10.61 18.60
C SER A 456 -27.14 -11.41 18.12
N ASP A 457 -28.30 -11.25 18.76
CA ASP A 457 -29.52 -12.01 18.43
C ASP A 457 -30.29 -11.48 17.20
N SER A 458 -29.82 -10.37 16.61
CA SER A 458 -30.49 -9.68 15.50
C SER A 458 -29.49 -8.99 14.57
N GLU A 459 -29.82 -8.94 13.26
CA GLU A 459 -29.04 -8.23 12.23
C GLU A 459 -28.81 -6.77 12.63
N SER A 460 -27.62 -6.23 12.33
CA SER A 460 -27.19 -4.90 12.81
C SER A 460 -26.20 -4.26 11.85
N LEU A 461 -26.41 -2.98 11.52
CA LEU A 461 -25.31 -2.14 11.03
C LEU A 461 -24.39 -1.83 12.21
N ILE A 462 -23.09 -2.11 12.09
CA ILE A 462 -22.09 -1.77 13.10
C ILE A 462 -21.14 -0.75 12.49
N ARG A 463 -21.03 0.42 13.13
CA ARG A 463 -20.07 1.46 12.74
C ARG A 463 -18.87 1.44 13.68
N LEU A 464 -17.68 1.42 13.11
CA LEU A 464 -16.42 1.63 13.82
C LEU A 464 -15.88 3.01 13.49
N LYS A 465 -15.33 3.70 14.49
CA LYS A 465 -14.65 4.99 14.31
C LYS A 465 -13.28 4.94 15.00
N LEU A 466 -12.26 5.45 14.31
CA LEU A 466 -10.94 5.70 14.88
C LEU A 466 -10.78 7.20 15.15
N GLU A 467 -10.27 7.57 16.33
CA GLU A 467 -9.97 8.96 16.69
C GLU A 467 -8.46 9.21 16.82
N GLY A 468 -7.97 10.21 16.09
CA GLY A 468 -6.57 10.65 16.13
C GLY A 468 -6.26 11.52 17.35
N SER A 469 -5.01 11.98 17.43
CA SER A 469 -4.55 12.82 18.56
C SER A 469 -5.46 14.04 18.82
N PRO A 470 -5.75 14.39 20.09
CA PRO A 470 -6.58 15.55 20.46
C PRO A 470 -6.12 16.91 19.91
N THR A 471 -4.89 17.03 19.40
CA THR A 471 -4.37 18.25 18.77
C THR A 471 -4.56 18.31 17.26
N ALA A 472 -4.90 17.20 16.60
CA ALA A 472 -5.09 17.11 15.15
C ALA A 472 -6.56 16.90 14.74
N GLY A 473 -7.38 16.28 15.60
CA GLY A 473 -8.83 16.19 15.41
C GLY A 473 -9.29 15.38 14.20
N PHE A 474 -8.41 14.52 13.67
CA PHE A 474 -8.71 13.64 12.53
C PHE A 474 -9.51 12.41 12.99
N ASP A 475 -10.49 12.00 12.19
CA ASP A 475 -11.23 10.75 12.42
C ASP A 475 -11.68 10.07 11.12
N ALA A 476 -11.73 8.74 11.16
CA ALA A 476 -12.15 7.88 10.05
C ALA A 476 -13.19 6.86 10.53
N ARG A 477 -14.16 6.52 9.69
CA ARG A 477 -15.36 5.74 10.06
C ARG A 477 -15.79 4.76 8.96
N ILE A 478 -15.84 3.48 9.29
CA ILE A 478 -16.28 2.41 8.40
C ILE A 478 -17.52 1.74 9.00
N ASP A 479 -18.42 1.30 8.12
CA ASP A 479 -19.68 0.63 8.46
C ASP A 479 -19.64 -0.79 7.90
N GLU A 480 -19.94 -1.78 8.74
CA GLU A 480 -20.06 -3.19 8.35
C GLU A 480 -21.39 -3.79 8.83
N ASP A 481 -21.94 -4.73 8.05
CA ASP A 481 -23.20 -5.40 8.37
C ASP A 481 -22.95 -6.72 9.13
N TYR A 482 -23.50 -6.81 10.34
CA TYR A 482 -23.69 -8.07 11.05
C TYR A 482 -24.95 -8.77 10.53
N THR A 483 -24.78 -9.94 9.90
CA THR A 483 -25.81 -10.59 9.07
C THR A 483 -26.25 -11.99 9.53
N THR A 484 -25.62 -12.55 10.58
CA THR A 484 -25.87 -13.92 11.05
C THR A 484 -26.40 -13.98 12.50
N PRO A 485 -27.67 -13.62 12.76
CA PRO A 485 -28.23 -13.57 14.11
C PRO A 485 -28.07 -14.87 14.92
N GLY A 486 -27.41 -14.77 16.06
CA GLY A 486 -27.17 -15.88 16.98
C GLY A 486 -25.95 -16.75 16.65
N GLU A 487 -25.14 -16.34 15.67
CA GLU A 487 -23.87 -16.99 15.29
C GLU A 487 -22.73 -15.96 15.37
N TRP A 488 -21.51 -16.39 15.72
CA TRP A 488 -20.34 -15.51 15.72
C TRP A 488 -19.92 -15.15 14.29
N GLN A 489 -19.70 -13.86 14.06
CA GLN A 489 -19.19 -13.33 12.79
C GLN A 489 -17.98 -12.44 13.07
N THR A 490 -16.87 -12.67 12.38
CA THR A 490 -15.74 -11.73 12.34
C THR A 490 -16.09 -10.59 11.39
N LEU A 491 -16.03 -9.34 11.87
CA LEU A 491 -16.13 -8.14 11.05
C LEU A 491 -14.76 -7.49 10.95
N CYS A 492 -14.37 -7.10 9.74
CA CYS A 492 -13.10 -6.42 9.47
C CYS A 492 -13.38 -5.08 8.77
N PHE A 493 -12.99 -3.99 9.43
CA PHE A 493 -13.23 -2.64 8.97
C PHE A 493 -12.01 -2.17 8.17
N ASP A 494 -12.17 -2.09 6.85
CA ASP A 494 -11.10 -1.72 5.92
C ASP A 494 -10.98 -0.20 5.80
N PHE A 495 -9.86 0.33 6.32
CA PHE A 495 -9.53 1.76 6.29
C PHE A 495 -8.56 2.14 5.14
N SER A 496 -8.29 1.22 4.20
CA SER A 496 -7.52 1.50 2.97
C SER A 496 -8.24 2.43 2.00
N GLN A 497 -9.58 2.50 2.10
CA GLN A 497 -10.44 3.32 1.24
C GLN A 497 -10.95 4.55 2.01
N PRO A 498 -11.41 5.60 1.29
CA PRO A 498 -12.09 6.72 1.91
C PRO A 498 -13.31 6.27 2.72
N ASP A 499 -13.43 6.83 3.93
CA ASP A 499 -14.46 6.51 4.91
C ASP A 499 -15.86 6.97 4.45
N VAL A 500 -16.90 6.70 5.27
CA VAL A 500 -18.29 7.11 4.95
C VAL A 500 -18.50 8.63 4.79
N ASN A 501 -17.50 9.46 5.08
CA ASN A 501 -17.48 10.92 4.88
C ASN A 501 -16.47 11.36 3.80
N GLY A 502 -15.66 10.44 3.26
CA GLY A 502 -14.59 10.71 2.30
C GLY A 502 -13.20 10.96 2.90
N ASN A 503 -12.99 10.70 4.20
CA ASN A 503 -11.69 10.82 4.86
C ASN A 503 -10.85 9.57 4.64
N LEU A 504 -9.57 9.68 4.29
CA LEU A 504 -8.66 8.53 4.16
C LEU A 504 -7.83 8.35 5.44
N ALA A 505 -7.80 7.15 6.02
CA ALA A 505 -7.05 6.89 7.26
C ALA A 505 -5.53 6.82 7.05
N LEU A 506 -5.09 6.53 5.82
CA LEU A 506 -3.68 6.43 5.43
C LEU A 506 -2.91 7.73 5.75
N GLY A 507 -1.69 7.59 6.28
CA GLY A 507 -0.85 8.72 6.70
C GLY A 507 -1.13 9.23 8.12
N HIS A 508 -2.03 8.60 8.87
CA HIS A 508 -2.41 9.02 10.22
C HIS A 508 -2.17 7.95 11.30
N GLN A 509 -2.08 8.40 12.56
CA GLN A 509 -2.05 7.56 13.75
C GLN A 509 -3.29 7.80 14.61
N PHE A 510 -3.89 6.72 15.11
CA PHE A 510 -5.10 6.75 15.93
C PHE A 510 -4.83 6.14 17.31
N PHE A 511 -5.53 6.65 18.33
CA PHE A 511 -5.26 6.34 19.75
C PHE A 511 -6.52 5.85 20.50
N GLN A 512 -7.65 5.76 19.79
CA GLN A 512 -8.92 5.35 20.38
C GLN A 512 -9.84 4.73 19.31
N ILE A 513 -10.47 3.61 19.67
CA ILE A 513 -11.51 2.94 18.89
C ILE A 513 -12.87 3.21 19.54
N VAL A 514 -13.85 3.58 18.72
CA VAL A 514 -15.22 3.90 19.15
C VAL A 514 -16.21 3.03 18.37
N PHE A 515 -17.02 2.27 19.11
CA PHE A 515 -17.96 1.30 18.58
C PHE A 515 -19.39 1.84 18.64
N PHE A 516 -20.14 1.61 17.56
CA PHE A 516 -21.54 2.01 17.42
C PHE A 516 -22.34 0.83 16.83
N PRO A 517 -22.75 -0.17 17.61
CA PRO A 517 -23.61 -1.23 17.09
C PRO A 517 -25.05 -0.75 16.91
N ASP A 518 -25.78 -1.42 16.02
CA ASP A 518 -27.15 -1.06 15.64
C ASP A 518 -27.23 0.42 15.18
N PHE A 519 -26.25 0.87 14.41
CA PHE A 519 -26.09 2.28 14.07
C PHE A 519 -27.25 2.80 13.23
N GLY A 520 -27.77 3.97 13.58
CA GLY A 520 -28.92 4.59 12.92
C GLY A 520 -30.27 4.13 13.47
N THR A 521 -30.32 3.09 14.31
CA THR A 521 -31.57 2.52 14.85
C THR A 521 -31.68 2.63 16.37
N VAL A 522 -32.94 2.60 16.84
CA VAL A 522 -33.30 2.41 18.26
C VAL A 522 -34.02 1.06 18.32
N PRO A 523 -33.53 0.09 19.12
CA PRO A 523 -34.10 -1.25 19.12
C PRO A 523 -35.46 -1.25 19.85
N ALA A 524 -36.29 -2.26 19.57
CA ALA A 524 -37.66 -2.35 20.12
C ALA A 524 -37.73 -3.01 21.53
N ALA A 525 -36.58 -3.50 22.01
CA ALA A 525 -36.28 -4.05 23.31
C ALA A 525 -34.75 -3.99 23.47
N ASP A 526 -34.22 -4.16 24.68
CA ASP A 526 -32.76 -4.16 24.90
C ASP A 526 -32.07 -5.24 24.03
N LYS A 527 -31.01 -4.85 23.32
CA LYS A 527 -30.29 -5.67 22.33
C LYS A 527 -28.82 -5.76 22.70
N CYS A 528 -28.35 -6.97 23.02
CA CYS A 528 -26.98 -7.21 23.47
C CYS A 528 -26.05 -7.63 22.34
N PHE A 529 -24.79 -7.25 22.50
CA PHE A 529 -23.67 -7.53 21.61
C PHE A 529 -22.56 -8.11 22.47
N TYR A 530 -22.04 -9.27 22.06
CA TYR A 530 -20.84 -9.86 22.62
C TYR A 530 -19.72 -9.65 21.61
N ILE A 531 -18.60 -9.10 22.05
CA ILE A 531 -17.46 -8.76 21.20
C ILE A 531 -16.19 -9.34 21.79
N ASP A 532 -15.31 -9.77 20.89
CA ASP A 532 -14.08 -10.45 21.24
C ASP A 532 -13.04 -10.34 20.11
N ASN A 533 -11.82 -10.81 20.34
CA ASN A 533 -10.77 -10.95 19.34
C ASN A 533 -10.58 -9.66 18.53
N ILE A 534 -10.35 -8.53 19.20
CA ILE A 534 -10.09 -7.23 18.57
C ILE A 534 -8.63 -7.19 18.13
N TYR A 535 -8.35 -7.03 16.83
CA TYR A 535 -7.00 -6.95 16.29
C TYR A 535 -6.88 -5.97 15.12
N GLU A 536 -5.66 -5.51 14.91
CA GLU A 536 -5.21 -4.82 13.72
C GLU A 536 -4.61 -5.85 12.73
N GLU A 537 -5.34 -6.14 11.65
CA GLU A 537 -4.87 -7.01 10.57
C GLU A 537 -3.99 -6.16 9.63
N ASN A 538 -2.67 -6.24 9.80
CA ASN A 538 -1.75 -5.91 8.72
C ASN A 538 -1.92 -7.00 7.66
N ASP A 539 -2.71 -6.72 6.63
CA ASP A 539 -3.25 -7.74 5.71
C ASP A 539 -2.18 -8.52 4.94
N GLY A 540 -0.93 -8.03 4.89
CA GLY A 540 0.21 -8.64 4.20
C GLY A 540 0.01 -8.84 2.68
N THR A 541 -1.11 -8.36 2.16
CA THR A 541 -1.72 -8.71 0.87
C THR A 541 -2.45 -7.54 0.24
N GLY A 542 -2.62 -6.44 0.98
CA GLY A 542 -3.06 -5.17 0.44
C GLY A 542 -2.10 -4.77 -0.67
N MET A 543 -2.66 -4.33 -1.79
CA MET A 543 -1.86 -3.56 -2.73
C MET A 543 -1.26 -2.41 -1.91
N VAL A 544 0.06 -2.40 -1.78
CA VAL A 544 0.80 -1.15 -1.58
C VAL A 544 0.15 -0.18 -2.55
N PRO A 545 -0.38 0.98 -2.12
CA PRO A 545 -0.90 1.95 -3.05
C PRO A 545 0.26 2.30 -3.99
N VAL A 546 0.25 1.73 -5.19
CA VAL A 546 1.43 1.73 -6.05
C VAL A 546 1.52 3.13 -6.60
N PHE A 547 2.35 3.97 -6.00
CA PHE A 547 2.53 5.32 -6.49
C PHE A 547 3.29 5.25 -7.81
N ILE A 548 3.16 6.31 -8.61
CA ILE A 548 3.92 6.43 -9.86
C ILE A 548 5.42 6.30 -9.61
N SER A 549 5.92 6.76 -8.45
CA SER A 549 7.33 6.54 -8.13
C SER A 549 7.69 5.09 -7.80
N ASP A 550 6.78 4.26 -7.30
CA ASP A 550 7.01 2.82 -7.07
C ASP A 550 7.02 2.00 -8.37
N LEU A 551 6.35 2.49 -9.43
CA LEU A 551 6.44 1.93 -10.78
C LEU A 551 7.78 2.24 -11.49
N ILE A 552 8.47 3.30 -11.06
CA ILE A 552 9.70 3.80 -11.68
C ILE A 552 10.95 3.37 -10.91
N LYS A 553 10.94 3.48 -9.57
CA LYS A 553 12.04 3.06 -8.70
C LYS A 553 12.25 1.55 -8.79
N ASP A 554 13.51 1.11 -8.81
CA ASP A 554 13.90 -0.31 -8.96
C ASP A 554 13.33 -1.02 -10.22
N SER A 555 12.72 -0.26 -11.14
CA SER A 555 12.13 -0.78 -12.37
C SER A 555 13.23 -1.14 -13.38
N PRO A 556 13.24 -2.36 -13.95
CA PRO A 556 14.32 -2.83 -14.83
C PRO A 556 14.46 -2.00 -16.12
N ASP A 557 13.43 -1.25 -16.49
CA ASP A 557 13.36 -0.44 -17.70
C ASP A 557 13.57 1.07 -17.47
N HIS A 558 13.70 1.55 -16.22
CA HIS A 558 13.70 2.99 -15.90
C HIS A 558 14.89 3.49 -15.07
N ASN A 559 16.00 2.75 -15.00
CA ASN A 559 17.18 3.12 -14.19
C ASN A 559 17.67 4.55 -14.47
N THR A 560 17.71 4.96 -15.74
CA THR A 560 18.10 6.31 -16.18
C THR A 560 17.06 7.35 -15.76
N LEU A 561 15.77 7.04 -15.84
CA LEU A 561 14.71 7.96 -15.40
C LEU A 561 14.79 8.17 -13.88
N GLU A 562 15.02 7.10 -13.11
CA GLU A 562 15.16 7.16 -11.66
C GLU A 562 16.37 8.02 -11.24
N ASP A 563 17.55 7.79 -11.83
CA ASP A 563 18.76 8.60 -11.61
C ASP A 563 18.51 10.09 -11.89
N LEU A 564 17.79 10.40 -12.98
CA LEU A 564 17.48 11.77 -13.38
C LEU A 564 16.41 12.43 -12.47
N MET A 565 15.39 11.69 -12.04
CA MET A 565 14.37 12.14 -11.08
C MET A 565 14.98 12.40 -9.69
N ASN A 566 15.90 11.53 -9.26
CA ASN A 566 16.72 11.71 -8.05
C ASN A 566 17.61 12.97 -8.15
N ALA A 567 18.27 13.18 -9.30
CA ALA A 567 19.11 14.36 -9.52
C ALA A 567 18.33 15.70 -9.63
N ALA A 568 17.03 15.63 -9.89
CA ALA A 568 16.13 16.78 -10.01
C ALA A 568 15.24 17.02 -8.77
N ASP A 569 15.21 16.11 -7.79
CA ASP A 569 14.34 16.17 -6.60
C ASP A 569 12.84 16.26 -6.95
N LEU A 570 12.40 15.42 -7.91
CA LEU A 570 11.06 15.51 -8.53
C LEU A 570 10.03 14.48 -8.05
N TRP A 571 10.38 13.58 -7.12
CA TRP A 571 9.45 12.54 -6.65
C TRP A 571 8.14 13.10 -6.09
N GLY A 572 8.20 14.14 -5.25
CA GLY A 572 7.00 14.83 -4.73
C GLY A 572 6.15 15.56 -5.79
N ARG A 573 6.51 15.50 -7.07
CA ARG A 573 5.68 15.92 -8.22
C ARG A 573 5.08 14.73 -8.98
N ALA A 574 5.80 13.62 -9.05
CA ALA A 574 5.30 12.36 -9.60
C ALA A 574 4.30 11.66 -8.65
N ASP A 575 4.46 11.85 -7.34
CA ASP A 575 3.60 11.31 -6.28
C ASP A 575 2.43 12.25 -5.91
N ALA A 576 2.12 13.25 -6.75
CA ALA A 576 0.96 14.13 -6.56
C ALA A 576 -0.32 13.44 -7.05
N ASP A 577 -1.46 13.70 -6.40
CA ASP A 577 -2.74 13.09 -6.77
C ASP A 577 -3.27 13.59 -8.12
N GLY A 578 -3.85 12.67 -8.90
CA GLY A 578 -4.57 12.97 -10.14
C GLY A 578 -3.68 13.35 -11.33
N VAL A 579 -2.48 12.76 -11.44
CA VAL A 579 -1.50 13.08 -12.51
C VAL A 579 -1.37 11.95 -13.54
N THR A 580 -0.72 12.24 -14.67
CA THR A 580 -0.27 11.23 -15.64
C THR A 580 1.21 11.39 -15.92
N VAL A 581 2.01 10.33 -15.83
CA VAL A 581 3.45 10.38 -16.12
C VAL A 581 3.80 9.54 -17.34
N PHE A 582 4.41 10.19 -18.33
CA PHE A 582 5.00 9.56 -19.51
C PHE A 582 6.44 9.15 -19.19
N ALA A 583 6.64 7.91 -18.75
CA ALA A 583 7.92 7.40 -18.27
C ALA A 583 8.77 6.85 -19.44
N PRO A 584 9.88 7.50 -19.84
CA PRO A 584 10.71 7.00 -20.92
C PRO A 584 11.63 5.89 -20.43
N THR A 585 11.67 4.80 -21.17
CA THR A 585 12.54 3.66 -20.88
C THR A 585 14.03 4.00 -21.05
N ASP A 586 14.92 3.20 -20.47
CA ASP A 586 16.38 3.26 -20.67
C ASP A 586 16.76 3.21 -22.16
N ALA A 587 15.98 2.50 -22.97
CA ALA A 587 16.15 2.47 -24.42
C ALA A 587 15.80 3.81 -25.09
N ALA A 588 14.79 4.53 -24.60
CA ALA A 588 14.42 5.87 -25.07
C ALA A 588 15.54 6.88 -24.78
N PHE A 589 16.09 6.85 -23.56
CA PHE A 589 17.24 7.68 -23.18
C PHE A 589 18.51 7.32 -23.95
N ALA A 590 18.77 6.03 -24.19
CA ALA A 590 19.91 5.58 -24.99
C ALA A 590 19.81 5.92 -26.50
N ALA A 591 18.62 6.25 -26.99
CA ALA A 591 18.41 6.71 -28.36
C ALA A 591 18.77 8.20 -28.57
N LEU A 592 18.90 8.98 -27.49
CA LEU A 592 19.26 10.39 -27.56
C LEU A 592 20.71 10.60 -28.07
N PRO A 593 20.97 11.67 -28.83
CA PRO A 593 22.33 12.11 -29.11
C PRO A 593 23.10 12.38 -27.82
N ALA A 594 24.35 11.90 -27.73
CA ALA A 594 25.17 12.08 -26.52
C ALA A 594 25.29 13.55 -26.07
N SER A 595 25.28 14.51 -27.01
CA SER A 595 25.29 15.95 -26.71
C SER A 595 24.01 16.48 -26.04
N GLU A 596 22.88 15.80 -26.21
CA GLU A 596 21.60 16.14 -25.57
C GLU A 596 21.54 15.51 -24.17
N MET A 597 21.99 14.26 -24.02
CA MET A 597 22.16 13.61 -22.71
C MET A 597 23.17 14.38 -21.81
N ASP A 598 24.31 14.79 -22.38
CA ASP A 598 25.28 15.66 -21.69
C ASP A 598 24.65 17.02 -21.30
N ALA A 599 23.72 17.56 -22.10
CA ALA A 599 23.06 18.83 -21.80
C ALA A 599 22.01 18.73 -20.68
N LEU A 600 21.38 17.56 -20.52
CA LEU A 600 20.49 17.25 -19.41
C LEU A 600 21.29 17.03 -18.11
N THR A 601 22.31 16.17 -18.15
CA THR A 601 23.04 15.72 -16.94
C THR A 601 23.97 16.77 -16.33
N ASN A 602 24.45 17.77 -17.08
CA ASN A 602 25.39 18.78 -16.55
C ASN A 602 24.74 19.84 -15.63
N ASN A 603 23.41 19.83 -15.45
CA ASN A 603 22.64 20.45 -14.36
C ASN A 603 23.07 21.87 -13.89
N THR A 604 23.46 22.78 -14.79
CA THR A 604 23.80 24.18 -14.44
C THR A 604 22.60 25.12 -14.39
N ASP A 605 21.49 24.77 -15.05
CA ASP A 605 20.42 25.72 -15.40
C ASP A 605 19.00 25.13 -15.31
N ASN A 606 18.75 24.17 -14.41
CA ASN A 606 17.45 23.49 -14.21
C ASN A 606 16.82 22.82 -15.44
N LYS A 607 17.53 22.73 -16.58
CA LYS A 607 17.03 22.08 -17.82
C LYS A 607 16.53 20.66 -17.60
N LEU A 608 17.19 19.90 -16.72
CA LEU A 608 16.76 18.56 -16.36
C LEU A 608 15.40 18.56 -15.66
N TYR A 609 15.19 19.50 -14.73
CA TYR A 609 13.96 19.64 -13.97
C TYR A 609 12.78 20.06 -14.86
N ASP A 610 12.98 21.06 -15.74
CA ASP A 610 11.98 21.49 -16.73
C ASP A 610 11.63 20.37 -17.74
N PHE A 611 12.65 19.67 -18.24
CA PHE A 611 12.47 18.52 -19.13
C PHE A 611 11.68 17.37 -18.48
N LEU A 612 12.01 16.98 -17.24
CA LEU A 612 11.31 15.92 -16.52
C LEU A 612 9.88 16.34 -16.14
N LEU A 613 9.67 17.58 -15.70
CA LEU A 613 8.32 18.10 -15.42
C LEU A 613 7.42 18.13 -16.66
N HIS A 614 7.98 18.26 -17.86
CA HIS A 614 7.21 18.18 -19.09
C HIS A 614 6.63 16.77 -19.36
N HIS A 615 7.21 15.73 -18.74
CA HIS A 615 6.70 14.35 -18.83
C HIS A 615 5.57 14.05 -17.82
N ILE A 616 5.21 15.01 -16.95
CA ILE A 616 4.14 14.89 -15.96
C ILE A 616 2.96 15.77 -16.43
N ILE A 617 1.80 15.20 -16.71
CA ILE A 617 0.56 15.93 -17.00
C ILE A 617 -0.25 16.09 -15.72
N LEU A 618 -0.77 17.29 -15.48
CA LEU A 618 -1.53 17.64 -14.27
C LEU A 618 -3.02 17.23 -14.35
N ALA A 619 -3.27 16.03 -14.85
CA ALA A 619 -4.57 15.37 -14.93
C ALA A 619 -4.38 13.86 -15.15
N GLU A 620 -5.38 13.05 -14.78
CA GLU A 620 -5.47 11.64 -15.21
C GLU A 620 -5.95 11.59 -16.66
N VAL A 621 -5.13 11.02 -17.55
CA VAL A 621 -5.37 10.97 -19.00
C VAL A 621 -5.10 9.55 -19.51
N PRO A 622 -6.13 8.69 -19.58
CA PRO A 622 -5.99 7.35 -20.17
C PRO A 622 -5.81 7.44 -21.69
N THR A 623 -5.27 6.39 -22.31
CA THR A 623 -5.03 6.34 -23.77
C THR A 623 -6.31 6.50 -24.61
N ALA A 624 -7.46 6.18 -24.02
CA ALA A 624 -8.79 6.40 -24.60
C ALA A 624 -9.08 7.89 -24.86
N ASP A 625 -8.58 8.79 -24.01
CA ASP A 625 -8.84 10.22 -24.07
C ASP A 625 -7.79 11.00 -24.88
N LEU A 626 -6.65 10.39 -25.20
CA LEU A 626 -5.56 10.95 -26.04
C LEU A 626 -5.94 11.09 -27.53
N ALA A 627 -6.98 11.86 -27.84
CA ALA A 627 -7.36 12.16 -29.22
C ALA A 627 -6.31 13.06 -29.92
N MET A 628 -6.13 12.87 -31.22
CA MET A 628 -5.22 13.70 -32.04
C MET A 628 -5.58 15.20 -31.95
N ASP A 629 -4.56 16.05 -31.90
CA ASP A 629 -4.66 17.51 -31.70
C ASP A 629 -5.21 17.94 -30.32
N ASN A 630 -5.41 17.02 -29.36
CA ASN A 630 -5.61 17.40 -27.96
C ASN A 630 -4.34 18.02 -27.38
N VAL A 631 -4.55 18.95 -26.44
CA VAL A 631 -3.51 19.66 -25.69
C VAL A 631 -3.78 19.47 -24.20
N TYR A 632 -2.73 19.13 -23.45
CA TYR A 632 -2.76 18.95 -22.00
C TYR A 632 -1.72 19.84 -21.33
N LEU A 633 -1.99 20.25 -20.09
CA LEU A 633 -1.05 21.06 -19.33
C LEU A 633 -0.04 20.17 -18.61
N ALA A 634 1.24 20.29 -18.97
CA ALA A 634 2.33 19.60 -18.31
C ALA A 634 2.74 20.30 -17.00
N GLY A 635 3.51 19.61 -16.16
CA GLY A 635 3.97 20.05 -14.85
C GLY A 635 4.94 21.23 -14.90
N ASN A 636 5.58 21.44 -16.06
CA ASN A 636 6.36 22.64 -16.35
C ASN A 636 5.52 23.83 -16.86
N GLY A 637 4.19 23.70 -16.90
CA GLY A 637 3.28 24.75 -17.36
C GLY A 637 3.27 24.98 -18.87
N GLN A 638 3.84 24.07 -19.66
CA GLN A 638 3.77 24.09 -21.12
C GLN A 638 2.67 23.15 -21.65
N ASP A 639 2.16 23.48 -22.84
CA ASP A 639 1.24 22.65 -23.60
C ASP A 639 1.94 21.39 -24.10
N ALA A 640 1.40 20.22 -23.76
CA ALA A 640 1.78 18.92 -24.30
C ALA A 640 0.75 18.45 -25.33
N THR A 641 1.17 18.10 -26.55
CA THR A 641 0.30 17.91 -27.71
C THR A 641 0.28 16.46 -28.21
N VAL A 642 -0.91 15.92 -28.48
CA VAL A 642 -1.07 14.59 -29.09
C VAL A 642 -0.77 14.65 -30.59
N THR A 643 0.42 14.16 -30.98
CA THR A 643 0.99 14.32 -32.33
C THR A 643 0.68 13.17 -33.29
N ALA A 644 0.32 11.99 -32.76
CA ALA A 644 -0.13 10.84 -33.55
C ALA A 644 -1.30 10.15 -32.85
N GLY A 645 -2.43 9.98 -33.55
CA GLY A 645 -3.73 9.59 -32.97
C GLY A 645 -3.66 8.45 -31.96
N ASN A 646 -3.82 8.81 -30.67
CA ASN A 646 -3.82 7.95 -29.49
C ASN A 646 -2.52 7.16 -29.23
N ALA A 647 -1.38 7.52 -29.86
CA ALA A 647 -0.14 6.75 -29.77
C ALA A 647 1.13 7.57 -29.42
N ALA A 648 1.12 8.91 -29.55
CA ALA A 648 2.29 9.72 -29.17
C ALA A 648 1.92 11.14 -28.69
N VAL A 649 2.62 11.60 -27.65
CA VAL A 649 2.54 12.97 -27.09
C VAL A 649 3.90 13.63 -27.26
N ASP A 650 3.97 14.76 -27.95
CA ASP A 650 5.20 15.53 -28.27
C ASP A 650 6.39 14.68 -28.76
N GLY A 651 6.11 13.67 -29.58
CA GLY A 651 7.11 12.75 -30.13
C GLY A 651 7.47 11.56 -29.25
N ALA A 652 6.96 11.47 -28.02
CA ALA A 652 7.07 10.28 -27.18
C ALA A 652 6.02 9.24 -27.58
N THR A 653 6.43 8.19 -28.29
CA THR A 653 5.55 7.05 -28.62
C THR A 653 5.30 6.19 -27.37
N ILE A 654 4.03 5.94 -27.04
CA ILE A 654 3.61 5.06 -25.92
C ILE A 654 3.90 3.60 -26.30
N SER A 655 4.74 2.92 -25.51
CA SER A 655 5.05 1.50 -25.67
C SER A 655 4.13 0.60 -24.84
N GLN A 656 3.69 1.07 -23.67
CA GLN A 656 2.65 0.47 -22.84
C GLN A 656 1.92 1.58 -22.08
N GLY A 657 0.62 1.72 -22.30
CA GLY A 657 -0.20 2.74 -21.64
C GLY A 657 -1.13 2.17 -20.56
N ASP A 658 -1.83 3.07 -19.88
CA ASP A 658 -2.87 2.79 -18.89
C ASP A 658 -2.39 1.93 -17.70
N ILE A 659 -1.14 2.13 -17.25
CA ILE A 659 -0.63 1.49 -16.03
C ILE A 659 -1.17 2.29 -14.85
N ALA A 660 -2.15 1.73 -14.14
CA ALA A 660 -2.78 2.38 -13.01
C ALA A 660 -1.82 2.50 -11.81
N ALA A 661 -1.83 3.66 -11.18
CA ALA A 661 -1.16 3.97 -9.92
C ALA A 661 -2.20 4.57 -8.94
N SER A 662 -1.93 4.50 -7.64
CA SER A 662 -2.89 5.01 -6.64
C SER A 662 -3.05 6.54 -6.65
N ASN A 663 -2.08 7.26 -7.22
CA ASN A 663 -2.11 8.71 -7.38
C ASN A 663 -2.29 9.17 -8.85
N GLY A 664 -2.52 8.25 -9.80
CA GLY A 664 -2.66 8.62 -11.20
C GLY A 664 -2.41 7.50 -12.22
N ILE A 665 -1.88 7.86 -13.39
CA ILE A 665 -1.64 6.93 -14.51
C ILE A 665 -0.18 7.04 -14.98
N LEU A 666 0.47 5.91 -15.26
CA LEU A 666 1.76 5.86 -15.95
C LEU A 666 1.59 5.31 -17.39
N HIS A 667 2.23 5.97 -18.34
CA HIS A 667 2.42 5.48 -19.71
C HIS A 667 3.92 5.30 -19.97
N MET A 668 4.38 4.06 -20.18
CA MET A 668 5.76 3.83 -20.62
C MET A 668 5.93 4.29 -22.07
N THR A 669 7.05 4.95 -22.38
CA THR A 669 7.36 5.44 -23.73
C THR A 669 8.69 4.89 -24.27
N SER A 670 8.71 4.63 -25.58
CA SER A 670 9.92 4.20 -26.31
C SER A 670 10.79 5.38 -26.78
N GLU A 671 10.30 6.60 -26.64
CA GLU A 671 10.94 7.87 -27.00
C GLU A 671 10.65 8.89 -25.88
N VAL A 672 11.53 9.87 -25.67
CA VAL A 672 11.32 10.96 -24.68
C VAL A 672 10.39 12.04 -25.25
N MET A 673 9.67 12.76 -24.39
CA MET A 673 8.89 13.92 -24.83
C MET A 673 9.82 15.05 -25.25
N THR A 674 9.53 15.66 -26.40
CA THR A 674 10.32 16.78 -26.90
C THR A 674 9.75 18.10 -26.37
N LEU A 675 10.58 18.87 -25.65
CA LEU A 675 10.19 20.22 -25.23
C LEU A 675 9.82 21.06 -26.47
N PRO A 676 8.68 21.79 -26.43
CA PRO A 676 8.27 22.71 -27.49
C PRO A 676 9.42 23.61 -27.93
N GLN A 677 9.67 23.66 -29.24
CA GLN A 677 10.78 24.42 -29.85
C GLN A 677 10.63 25.96 -29.77
N ASN A 678 9.79 26.46 -28.85
CA ASN A 678 9.46 27.87 -28.72
C ASN A 678 9.30 28.31 -27.25
N PRO A 679 10.40 28.32 -26.45
CA PRO A 679 10.43 28.94 -25.12
C PRO A 679 10.44 30.47 -25.25
N GLN A 680 9.38 31.02 -25.83
CA GLN A 680 9.13 32.47 -25.94
C GLN A 680 7.97 32.81 -25.00
N ASP A 681 8.21 33.74 -24.08
CA ASP A 681 7.23 34.38 -23.20
C ASP A 681 6.62 33.61 -21.99
N GLY A 682 7.44 32.80 -21.30
CA GLY A 682 7.28 32.61 -19.84
C GLY A 682 6.18 31.65 -19.35
N TYR A 683 6.22 31.30 -18.06
CA TYR A 683 5.30 30.31 -17.47
C TYR A 683 4.02 30.96 -16.95
N LEU A 684 2.87 30.59 -17.51
CA LEU A 684 1.53 30.92 -17.01
C LEU A 684 1.24 30.11 -15.74
N PHE A 685 1.03 30.78 -14.61
CA PHE A 685 0.88 30.15 -13.29
C PHE A 685 -0.47 30.40 -12.58
N MET A 686 -1.32 31.27 -13.13
CA MET A 686 -2.77 31.28 -12.88
C MET A 686 -3.52 31.71 -14.14
N ASP A 687 -4.66 31.07 -14.36
CA ASP A 687 -5.59 31.38 -15.44
C ASP A 687 -7.04 31.31 -14.91
N ASN A 688 -7.86 32.34 -15.15
CA ASN A 688 -9.19 32.44 -14.54
C ASN A 688 -10.26 31.60 -15.25
N GLU A 689 -9.88 30.87 -16.30
CA GLU A 689 -10.80 30.05 -17.11
C GLU A 689 -11.00 28.65 -16.54
N THR A 690 -9.98 28.13 -15.87
CA THR A 690 -9.85 26.71 -15.48
C THR A 690 -9.65 26.51 -13.98
N ASP A 691 -9.08 27.48 -13.26
CA ASP A 691 -8.86 27.36 -11.83
C ASP A 691 -10.13 27.71 -11.02
N GLU A 692 -10.77 26.70 -10.42
CA GLU A 692 -11.78 26.89 -9.36
C GLU A 692 -11.16 27.54 -8.11
N THR A 693 -10.97 28.85 -8.14
CA THR A 693 -10.43 29.65 -7.04
C THR A 693 -11.56 30.17 -6.15
N THR A 694 -11.74 29.53 -4.99
CA THR A 694 -12.46 30.15 -3.87
C THR A 694 -11.60 31.28 -3.29
N LEU A 695 -11.86 32.49 -3.78
CA LEU A 695 -11.27 33.75 -3.32
C LEU A 695 -11.74 34.11 -1.90
N GLU A 696 -11.24 33.38 -0.90
CA GLU A 696 -11.45 33.72 0.51
C GLU A 696 -10.35 34.68 1.04
N TRP A 697 -10.71 35.46 2.07
CA TRP A 697 -9.82 36.40 2.79
C TRP A 697 -9.45 37.71 2.09
N ALA A 698 -10.33 38.25 1.24
CA ALA A 698 -10.30 39.66 0.85
C ALA A 698 -11.37 40.49 1.61
N TRP A 699 -11.00 41.67 2.12
CA TRP A 699 -11.94 42.67 2.68
C TRP A 699 -12.76 43.40 1.58
N THR A 700 -12.65 42.92 0.34
CA THR A 700 -13.30 43.47 -0.85
C THR A 700 -13.69 42.32 -1.76
N PRO A 701 -14.91 42.28 -2.34
CA PRO A 701 -15.30 41.18 -3.20
C PRO A 701 -14.43 41.13 -4.46
N VAL A 702 -13.88 39.95 -4.74
CA VAL A 702 -13.36 39.59 -6.06
C VAL A 702 -14.33 38.58 -6.64
N THR A 703 -14.71 38.76 -7.89
CA THR A 703 -15.64 37.85 -8.58
C THR A 703 -15.14 37.55 -9.99
N ILE A 704 -15.17 36.27 -10.39
CA ILE A 704 -14.99 35.90 -11.79
C ILE A 704 -16.19 36.39 -12.59
N VAL A 705 -15.94 37.11 -13.68
CA VAL A 705 -16.96 37.68 -14.58
C VAL A 705 -16.58 37.42 -16.04
N PRO A 706 -17.53 37.45 -16.98
CA PRO A 706 -17.20 37.40 -18.40
C PRO A 706 -16.26 38.55 -18.80
N ASN A 707 -15.26 38.26 -19.62
CA ASN A 707 -14.28 39.24 -20.08
C ASN A 707 -15.00 40.45 -20.72
N PRO A 708 -14.83 41.68 -20.19
CA PRO A 708 -15.52 42.86 -20.71
C PRO A 708 -14.94 43.37 -22.04
N ALA A 709 -13.72 42.95 -22.41
CA ALA A 709 -13.03 43.40 -23.62
C ALA A 709 -12.07 42.31 -24.17
N PRO A 710 -12.59 41.16 -24.66
CA PRO A 710 -11.75 40.10 -25.21
C PRO A 710 -11.04 40.55 -26.50
N GLY A 711 -9.71 40.51 -26.50
CA GLY A 711 -8.84 40.88 -27.61
C GLY A 711 -7.57 41.62 -27.18
N GLY A 712 -6.55 41.61 -28.03
CA GLY A 712 -5.23 42.14 -27.71
C GLY A 712 -4.35 41.06 -27.11
N ILE A 713 -3.72 41.35 -25.96
CA ILE A 713 -2.91 40.37 -25.21
C ILE A 713 -3.75 39.34 -24.44
N ASN A 714 -5.00 39.69 -24.12
CA ASN A 714 -5.92 38.85 -23.37
C ASN A 714 -7.12 38.47 -24.23
N THR A 715 -7.32 37.17 -24.47
CA THR A 715 -8.43 36.62 -25.29
C THR A 715 -9.39 35.74 -24.51
N SER A 716 -9.22 35.69 -23.19
CA SER A 716 -9.94 34.86 -22.23
C SER A 716 -11.45 35.13 -22.26
N ALA A 717 -12.25 34.11 -21.97
CA ALA A 717 -13.71 34.18 -21.84
C ALA A 717 -14.15 34.82 -20.51
N THR A 718 -13.38 34.63 -19.44
CA THR A 718 -13.60 35.11 -18.07
C THR A 718 -12.39 35.86 -17.54
N VAL A 719 -12.58 36.65 -16.48
CA VAL A 719 -11.53 37.43 -15.81
C VAL A 719 -11.90 37.65 -14.35
N ALA A 720 -10.92 37.85 -13.46
CA ALA A 720 -11.17 38.26 -12.08
C ALA A 720 -11.46 39.78 -12.02
N ASN A 721 -12.63 40.18 -11.50
CA ASN A 721 -12.96 41.58 -11.23
C ASN A 721 -12.74 41.95 -9.76
N PHE A 722 -11.83 42.89 -9.51
CA PHE A 722 -11.58 43.51 -8.21
C PHE A 722 -12.20 44.91 -8.16
N ILE A 723 -12.97 45.22 -7.10
CA ILE A 723 -13.72 46.48 -7.00
C ILE A 723 -13.17 47.35 -5.85
N LYS A 724 -12.69 48.57 -6.14
CA LYS A 724 -12.25 49.54 -5.12
C LYS A 724 -13.29 50.64 -4.94
N THR A 725 -13.75 50.89 -3.71
CA THR A 725 -14.84 51.84 -3.41
C THR A 725 -14.32 53.18 -2.84
N PRO A 726 -15.05 54.30 -3.03
CA PRO A 726 -14.63 55.60 -2.52
C PRO A 726 -14.42 55.62 -1.00
N GLY A 727 -13.23 56.03 -0.57
CA GLY A 727 -12.87 56.09 0.85
C GLY A 727 -12.42 54.77 1.48
N GLY A 728 -12.22 53.71 0.68
CA GLY A 728 -11.53 52.50 1.11
C GLY A 728 -10.09 52.76 1.58
N PRO A 729 -9.52 51.94 2.46
CA PRO A 729 -8.15 52.14 2.95
C PRO A 729 -7.11 51.99 1.82
N TRP A 730 -6.01 52.74 1.92
CA TRP A 730 -4.92 52.71 0.93
C TRP A 730 -4.16 51.37 0.86
N TRP A 731 -4.31 50.52 1.87
CA TRP A 731 -3.78 49.14 1.93
C TRP A 731 -4.78 48.08 1.44
N GLN A 732 -5.93 48.48 0.89
CA GLN A 732 -6.94 47.55 0.39
C GLN A 732 -6.45 46.82 -0.88
N GLY A 733 -6.15 45.54 -0.74
CA GLY A 733 -5.76 44.62 -1.81
C GLY A 733 -6.43 43.25 -1.65
N SER A 734 -6.10 42.31 -2.52
CA SER A 734 -6.57 40.92 -2.47
C SER A 734 -5.44 39.97 -2.03
N LEU A 735 -5.75 39.13 -1.04
CA LEU A 735 -4.99 37.91 -0.80
C LEU A 735 -5.47 36.86 -1.81
N THR A 736 -4.55 36.22 -2.51
CA THR A 736 -4.86 35.05 -3.33
C THR A 736 -3.81 33.99 -3.04
N GLU A 737 -4.21 32.87 -2.45
CA GLU A 737 -3.31 31.72 -2.36
C GLU A 737 -3.24 31.05 -3.73
N LEU A 738 -2.02 30.80 -4.22
CA LEU A 738 -1.83 29.94 -5.37
C LEU A 738 -2.10 28.49 -4.98
N LYS A 739 -2.87 27.77 -5.80
CA LYS A 739 -2.88 26.29 -5.78
C LYS A 739 -1.52 25.70 -6.21
N ARG A 740 -0.66 26.50 -6.85
CA ARG A 740 0.65 26.09 -7.40
C ARG A 740 1.80 26.84 -6.72
N VAL A 741 2.72 26.11 -6.08
CA VAL A 741 3.96 26.68 -5.55
C VAL A 741 4.88 27.05 -6.72
N VAL A 742 5.06 28.35 -6.96
CA VAL A 742 6.04 28.89 -7.93
C VAL A 742 7.43 28.94 -7.29
N ASN A 743 8.43 28.28 -7.89
CA ASN A 743 9.77 28.19 -7.32
C ASN A 743 10.72 29.22 -7.95
N PHE A 744 10.85 30.39 -7.32
CA PHE A 744 11.66 31.53 -7.81
C PHE A 744 13.19 31.28 -7.86
N ARG A 745 13.67 30.04 -7.72
CA ARG A 745 15.06 29.67 -7.99
C ARG A 745 15.38 29.56 -9.49
N GLU A 746 14.38 29.48 -10.35
CA GLU A 746 14.47 29.13 -11.79
C GLU A 746 14.97 30.26 -12.73
N GLY A 747 15.75 31.21 -12.23
CA GLY A 747 16.27 32.33 -13.05
C GLY A 747 15.20 33.31 -13.55
N ILE A 748 13.95 33.13 -13.12
CA ILE A 748 12.80 34.04 -13.29
C ILE A 748 13.19 35.43 -12.80
N GLN A 749 13.08 36.43 -13.67
CA GLN A 749 13.31 37.84 -13.32
C GLN A 749 12.01 38.61 -13.13
N ASN A 750 10.91 38.24 -13.79
CA ASN A 750 9.65 38.97 -13.65
C ASN A 750 8.48 38.10 -13.22
N VAL A 751 7.59 38.69 -12.42
CA VAL A 751 6.17 38.29 -12.31
C VAL A 751 5.35 39.33 -13.06
N CYS A 752 4.42 38.87 -13.89
CA CYS A 752 3.53 39.67 -14.72
C CYS A 752 2.07 39.27 -14.49
N VAL A 753 1.16 40.21 -14.74
CA VAL A 753 -0.29 40.01 -14.79
C VAL A 753 -0.86 40.85 -15.93
N ASP A 754 -1.81 40.34 -16.71
CA ASP A 754 -2.56 41.16 -17.64
C ASP A 754 -3.65 41.91 -16.88
N MET A 755 -3.71 43.24 -17.02
CA MET A 755 -4.67 44.09 -16.32
C MET A 755 -5.40 45.03 -17.28
N LEU A 756 -6.71 45.17 -17.06
CA LEU A 756 -7.56 46.17 -17.68
C LEU A 756 -8.23 47.00 -16.58
N ALA A 757 -8.03 48.32 -16.61
CA ALA A 757 -8.61 49.28 -15.68
C ALA A 757 -9.12 50.50 -16.45
N ASP A 758 -10.12 51.23 -15.91
CA ASP A 758 -10.68 52.41 -16.57
C ASP A 758 -9.79 53.68 -16.48
N HIS A 759 -8.76 53.64 -15.64
CA HIS A 759 -7.70 54.65 -15.49
C HIS A 759 -6.30 54.00 -15.39
N PRO A 760 -5.21 54.79 -15.53
CA PRO A 760 -3.86 54.31 -15.24
C PRO A 760 -3.75 53.97 -13.75
N ALA A 761 -3.27 52.78 -13.45
CA ALA A 761 -3.18 52.23 -12.10
C ALA A 761 -1.89 51.42 -11.95
N THR A 762 -1.45 51.26 -10.71
CA THR A 762 -0.19 50.56 -10.38
C THR A 762 -0.47 49.31 -9.55
N VAL A 763 0.31 48.26 -9.77
CA VAL A 763 0.26 47.04 -8.95
C VAL A 763 1.54 46.94 -8.14
N LYS A 764 1.41 46.83 -6.82
CA LYS A 764 2.49 46.35 -5.96
C LYS A 764 2.28 44.88 -5.65
N PHE A 765 3.33 44.11 -5.88
CA PHE A 765 3.40 42.69 -5.59
C PHE A 765 4.04 42.52 -4.21
N LYS A 766 3.54 41.56 -3.43
CA LYS A 766 4.11 41.06 -2.17
C LYS A 766 4.21 39.55 -2.27
N MET A 767 5.25 38.96 -1.68
CA MET A 767 5.48 37.52 -1.67
C MET A 767 5.61 37.01 -0.23
N GLU A 768 4.91 35.93 0.14
CA GLU A 768 4.93 35.33 1.48
C GLU A 768 5.46 33.88 1.47
N ASN A 769 6.01 33.45 2.62
CA ASN A 769 6.58 32.13 2.85
C ASN A 769 5.49 31.13 3.30
N PRO A 770 5.39 29.92 2.71
CA PRO A 770 4.36 28.94 3.07
C PRO A 770 4.48 28.35 4.49
N LEU A 771 5.65 28.38 5.13
CA LEU A 771 5.94 27.62 6.37
C LEU A 771 5.62 28.34 7.69
N THR A 772 4.96 29.50 7.67
CA THR A 772 4.57 30.23 8.88
C THR A 772 3.06 30.47 8.93
N PRO A 773 2.32 29.98 9.95
CA PRO A 773 0.93 30.32 10.16
C PRO A 773 0.72 31.84 10.33
N LEU A 774 -0.37 32.37 9.79
CA LEU A 774 -0.77 33.76 10.04
C LEU A 774 -1.06 33.93 11.54
N PRO A 775 -0.43 34.89 12.25
CA PRO A 775 -0.73 35.12 13.65
C PRO A 775 -2.14 35.72 13.80
N GLU A 776 -2.94 35.18 14.71
CA GLU A 776 -4.26 35.74 15.03
C GLU A 776 -4.16 37.22 15.42
N ALA A 777 -5.01 38.04 14.77
CA ALA A 777 -5.41 39.39 15.20
C ALA A 777 -4.30 40.31 15.78
N GLY A 778 -3.31 40.66 14.95
CA GLY A 778 -2.49 41.87 15.18
C GLY A 778 -0.98 41.66 15.40
N GLY A 779 -0.46 40.46 15.16
CA GLY A 779 0.98 40.26 14.97
C GLY A 779 1.45 40.81 13.62
N ALA A 780 2.67 41.34 13.54
CA ALA A 780 3.26 41.74 12.26
C ALA A 780 3.49 40.48 11.38
N PRO A 781 3.10 40.51 10.09
CA PRO A 781 3.18 39.33 9.22
C PRO A 781 4.63 39.00 8.83
N ALA A 782 4.79 37.78 8.31
CA ALA A 782 6.06 37.24 7.85
C ALA A 782 6.70 38.06 6.69
N THR A 783 7.97 37.72 6.44
CA THR A 783 8.87 38.25 5.42
C THR A 783 8.19 38.61 4.11
N TYR A 784 8.48 39.80 3.57
CA TYR A 784 8.01 40.22 2.25
C TYR A 784 9.07 40.94 1.42
N ILE A 785 8.86 40.92 0.11
CA ILE A 785 9.53 41.75 -0.87
C ILE A 785 8.44 42.56 -1.57
N SER A 786 8.67 43.85 -1.84
CA SER A 786 7.71 44.68 -2.58
C SER A 786 8.33 45.39 -3.78
N PHE A 787 7.53 45.55 -4.83
CA PHE A 787 7.94 46.09 -6.12
C PHE A 787 6.88 47.04 -6.68
N SER A 788 7.28 48.06 -7.44
CA SER A 788 6.38 48.93 -8.20
C SER A 788 6.40 48.57 -9.67
N SER A 789 5.23 48.32 -10.25
CA SER A 789 5.08 48.00 -11.67
C SER A 789 5.10 49.22 -12.59
N ASN A 790 5.07 48.96 -13.91
CA ASN A 790 4.61 49.92 -14.90
C ASN A 790 3.15 50.33 -14.62
N GLU A 791 2.74 51.55 -15.01
CA GLU A 791 1.34 51.98 -14.99
C GLU A 791 0.53 51.29 -16.11
N SER A 792 -0.73 50.91 -15.84
CA SER A 792 -1.65 50.46 -16.87
C SER A 792 -2.04 51.58 -17.85
N VAL A 793 -2.47 51.20 -19.06
CA VAL A 793 -3.18 52.10 -19.97
C VAL A 793 -4.67 52.06 -19.68
N ALA A 794 -5.30 53.22 -19.59
CA ALA A 794 -6.73 53.35 -19.33
C ALA A 794 -7.58 52.74 -20.46
N ASN A 795 -8.41 51.76 -20.12
CA ASN A 795 -9.34 51.04 -21.00
C ASN A 795 -8.66 50.14 -22.06
N GLU A 796 -7.39 49.76 -21.85
CA GLU A 796 -6.66 48.81 -22.72
C GLU A 796 -5.98 47.73 -21.86
N TRP A 797 -6.02 46.47 -22.32
CA TRP A 797 -5.29 45.38 -21.67
C TRP A 797 -3.79 45.66 -21.71
N THR A 798 -3.19 45.77 -20.51
CA THR A 798 -1.77 46.07 -20.32
C THR A 798 -1.12 44.95 -19.51
N GLN A 799 -0.01 44.39 -20.01
CA GLN A 799 0.78 43.44 -19.23
C GLN A 799 1.64 44.18 -18.21
N ILE A 800 1.39 43.94 -16.94
CA ILE A 800 2.00 44.63 -15.81
C ILE A 800 3.01 43.69 -15.16
N CYS A 801 4.29 43.97 -15.36
CA CYS A 801 5.40 43.19 -14.81
C CYS A 801 6.11 43.93 -13.66
N ALA A 802 6.61 43.16 -12.70
CA ALA A 802 7.56 43.57 -11.66
C ALA A 802 8.85 42.77 -11.77
N ASP A 803 10.01 43.39 -11.55
CA ASP A 803 11.33 42.71 -11.53
C ASP A 803 11.68 42.28 -10.10
N ILE A 804 11.88 40.97 -9.91
CA ILE A 804 12.11 40.33 -8.61
C ILE A 804 13.50 40.67 -8.05
N ALA A 805 14.47 41.02 -8.91
CA ALA A 805 15.86 41.24 -8.52
C ALA A 805 16.15 42.60 -7.87
N VAL A 806 15.21 43.56 -7.94
CA VAL A 806 15.36 44.94 -7.42
C VAL A 806 14.59 45.19 -6.11
N GLY A 807 14.08 44.12 -5.49
CA GLY A 807 13.20 44.21 -4.33
C GLY A 807 13.94 44.44 -3.01
N THR A 808 13.42 45.36 -2.20
CA THR A 808 13.90 45.57 -0.82
C THR A 808 13.17 44.64 0.15
N PHE A 809 13.95 43.95 0.99
CA PHE A 809 13.45 43.28 2.18
C PHE A 809 13.00 44.33 3.21
N GLU A 810 11.83 44.14 3.83
CA GLU A 810 11.43 44.85 5.07
C GLU A 810 11.02 43.78 6.09
N ASP A 811 11.61 43.80 7.30
CA ASP A 811 11.15 42.95 8.39
C ASP A 811 9.96 43.56 9.15
N GLY A 812 9.38 42.79 10.07
CA GLY A 812 8.32 43.26 10.96
C GLY A 812 8.74 44.35 11.96
N ALA A 813 10.00 44.82 11.93
CA ALA A 813 10.50 45.95 12.71
C ALA A 813 10.71 47.23 11.87
N GLY A 814 10.72 47.11 10.52
CA GLY A 814 10.84 48.22 9.58
C GLY A 814 12.28 48.54 9.14
N ASP A 815 13.21 47.60 9.31
CA ASP A 815 14.58 47.73 8.79
C ASP A 815 14.72 47.09 7.39
N THR A 816 15.50 47.72 6.51
CA THR A 816 15.72 47.29 5.12
C THR A 816 17.04 46.58 4.88
N HIS A 817 17.03 45.51 4.07
CA HIS A 817 18.21 44.69 3.76
C HIS A 817 18.31 44.30 2.27
N ASP A 818 19.55 44.11 1.79
CA ASP A 818 19.86 43.63 0.43
C ASP A 818 19.82 42.09 0.35
N LEU A 819 19.37 41.55 -0.79
CA LEU A 819 19.21 40.11 -1.05
C LEU A 819 20.52 39.40 -1.47
N GLU A 820 21.56 39.42 -0.63
CA GLU A 820 22.74 38.55 -0.80
C GLU A 820 22.60 37.23 0.01
N GLY A 821 21.88 36.24 -0.52
CA GLY A 821 21.81 34.90 0.10
C GLY A 821 20.93 33.87 -0.63
N PRO A 822 21.35 32.60 -0.78
CA PRO A 822 20.60 31.60 -1.55
C PRO A 822 19.79 30.61 -0.68
N THR A 823 18.72 31.02 0.02
CA THR A 823 17.68 30.10 0.58
C THR A 823 16.43 30.83 1.10
N HIS A 824 15.55 31.32 0.23
CA HIS A 824 14.17 31.64 0.62
C HIS A 824 13.18 31.09 -0.42
N ILE A 825 12.19 30.32 0.05
CA ILE A 825 11.08 29.80 -0.75
C ILE A 825 9.89 30.70 -0.48
N PHE A 826 9.34 31.30 -1.54
CA PHE A 826 8.13 32.12 -1.48
C PHE A 826 7.07 31.48 -2.38
N ALA A 827 5.86 31.27 -1.86
CA ALA A 827 4.83 30.48 -2.54
C ALA A 827 3.49 31.21 -2.66
N LYS A 828 3.29 32.32 -1.94
CA LYS A 828 2.02 33.05 -1.89
C LYS A 828 2.22 34.50 -2.36
N PRO A 829 1.84 34.85 -3.61
CA PRO A 829 1.80 36.22 -4.07
C PRO A 829 0.58 36.95 -3.51
N VAL A 830 0.71 38.25 -3.27
CA VAL A 830 -0.33 39.13 -2.75
C VAL A 830 -0.26 40.43 -3.55
N PHE A 831 -1.41 40.92 -4.00
CA PHE A 831 -1.47 42.04 -4.96
C PHE A 831 -2.18 43.25 -4.34
N PHE A 832 -1.53 44.41 -4.43
CA PHE A 832 -2.07 45.70 -3.98
C PHE A 832 -2.18 46.66 -5.15
N ILE A 833 -3.40 46.98 -5.55
CA ILE A 833 -3.66 47.95 -6.63
C ILE A 833 -3.74 49.36 -6.03
N ASP A 834 -3.02 50.32 -6.60
CA ASP A 834 -2.89 51.71 -6.15
C ASP A 834 -2.47 51.84 -4.67
N PHE A 835 -1.25 51.38 -4.39
CA PHE A 835 -0.65 51.38 -3.04
C PHE A 835 0.29 52.57 -2.82
N ILE A 836 0.02 53.33 -1.75
CA ILE A 836 0.80 54.45 -1.19
C ILE A 836 0.86 55.77 -2.00
N ASP A 837 1.01 55.77 -3.33
CA ASP A 837 1.33 57.01 -4.09
C ASP A 837 0.21 57.56 -5.01
N ALA A 838 -0.90 56.85 -5.20
CA ALA A 838 -2.03 57.31 -6.00
C ALA A 838 -3.15 57.95 -5.13
N PRO A 839 -3.78 59.06 -5.55
CA PRO A 839 -4.98 59.57 -4.88
C PRO A 839 -6.13 58.57 -5.04
N LEU A 840 -6.71 58.12 -3.92
CA LEU A 840 -7.85 57.19 -3.91
C LEU A 840 -8.95 57.64 -4.89
N PRO A 841 -9.51 56.71 -5.69
CA PRO A 841 -10.50 57.08 -6.70
C PRO A 841 -11.74 57.71 -6.07
N ALA A 842 -12.26 58.74 -6.73
CA ALA A 842 -13.41 59.51 -6.26
C ALA A 842 -14.75 58.76 -6.40
N ASP A 843 -14.79 57.79 -7.32
CA ASP A 843 -15.92 56.92 -7.65
C ASP A 843 -15.47 55.44 -7.53
N THR A 844 -16.41 54.49 -7.61
CA THR A 844 -16.09 53.05 -7.56
C THR A 844 -15.41 52.61 -8.86
N VAL A 845 -14.23 51.98 -8.76
CA VAL A 845 -13.43 51.50 -9.89
C VAL A 845 -13.43 49.97 -9.94
N ASN A 846 -13.44 49.41 -11.15
CA ASN A 846 -13.28 47.99 -11.43
C ASN A 846 -11.91 47.74 -12.07
N TYR A 847 -11.23 46.70 -11.63
CA TYR A 847 -9.96 46.23 -12.16
C TYR A 847 -10.15 44.78 -12.60
N PHE A 848 -9.95 44.52 -13.87
CA PHE A 848 -10.00 43.17 -14.43
C PHE A 848 -8.57 42.64 -14.52
N LEU A 849 -8.33 41.49 -13.90
CA LEU A 849 -7.02 40.84 -13.81
C LEU A 849 -7.11 39.45 -14.43
N ASP A 850 -6.07 39.06 -15.14
CA ASP A 850 -5.96 37.74 -15.76
C ASP A 850 -4.52 37.39 -16.15
N ASN A 851 -4.27 36.16 -16.63
CA ASN A 851 -2.97 35.69 -17.14
C ASN A 851 -1.78 36.05 -16.24
N PHE A 852 -1.62 35.36 -15.10
CA PHE A 852 -0.46 35.58 -14.24
C PHE A 852 0.73 34.78 -14.77
N ILE A 853 1.79 35.45 -15.21
CA ILE A 853 2.91 34.87 -15.98
C ILE A 853 4.26 35.20 -15.32
N THR A 854 5.19 34.25 -15.25
CA THR A 854 6.59 34.51 -14.89
C THR A 854 7.47 34.62 -16.14
N LYS A 855 8.51 35.48 -16.14
CA LYS A 855 9.44 35.60 -17.28
C LYS A 855 10.90 35.34 -16.91
N THR A 856 11.58 34.56 -17.75
CA THR A 856 13.02 34.28 -17.73
C THR A 856 13.72 35.05 -18.86
N MET A 857 14.95 35.53 -18.63
CA MET A 857 15.74 36.18 -19.69
C MET A 857 16.61 35.16 -20.44
N THR A 858 16.15 34.75 -21.62
CA THR A 858 17.00 34.23 -22.69
C THR A 858 17.27 35.33 -23.72
N VAL A 859 18.51 35.42 -24.22
CA VAL A 859 18.83 36.39 -25.29
C VAL A 859 18.23 35.89 -26.60
N GLY A 860 17.20 36.58 -27.09
CA GLY A 860 16.54 36.22 -28.34
C GLY A 860 17.46 36.42 -29.55
N THR A 861 17.17 35.72 -30.66
CA THR A 861 17.90 35.92 -31.93
C THR A 861 17.85 37.37 -32.41
N ASN A 862 16.78 38.10 -32.08
CA ASN A 862 16.60 39.52 -32.37
C ASN A 862 17.54 40.45 -31.57
N ASP A 863 18.03 40.01 -30.41
CA ASP A 863 18.94 40.78 -29.55
C ASP A 863 20.42 40.58 -29.92
N LEU A 864 20.73 39.50 -30.66
CA LEU A 864 22.04 39.29 -31.28
C LEU A 864 22.30 40.25 -32.46
N ASP A 865 21.25 40.80 -33.08
CA ASP A 865 21.35 41.78 -34.17
C ASP A 865 21.59 43.24 -33.68
N ARG A 866 21.50 43.52 -32.37
CA ARG A 866 21.80 44.83 -31.76
C ARG A 866 23.31 45.05 -31.52
N LEU A 867 24.08 45.14 -32.61
CA LEU A 867 25.56 45.20 -32.62
C LEU A 867 26.15 46.63 -32.71
N GLU A 868 25.76 47.53 -31.79
CA GLU A 868 26.38 48.86 -31.54
C GLU A 868 26.22 49.21 -30.04
N ASN A 869 27.13 49.87 -29.29
CA ASN A 869 28.51 50.31 -29.56
C ASN A 869 29.38 50.18 -28.28
N PHE A 870 30.24 49.16 -28.21
CA PHE A 870 31.28 49.05 -27.16
C PHE A 870 32.41 48.10 -27.57
N THR A 871 33.62 48.36 -27.07
CA THR A 871 34.82 47.55 -27.31
C THR A 871 35.22 46.78 -26.07
N MET A 872 35.45 45.47 -26.23
CA MET A 872 35.96 44.58 -25.19
C MET A 872 37.40 44.17 -25.48
N TYR A 873 38.31 44.33 -24.52
CA TYR A 873 39.70 43.91 -24.65
C TYR A 873 40.31 43.40 -23.33
N PRO A 874 41.29 42.47 -23.38
CA PRO A 874 41.71 41.70 -24.56
C PRO A 874 40.58 40.75 -25.03
N ASN A 875 40.43 40.58 -26.33
CA ASN A 875 39.52 39.60 -26.92
C ASN A 875 40.27 38.87 -28.06
N PRO A 876 40.58 37.57 -27.94
CA PRO A 876 40.22 36.67 -26.84
C PRO A 876 40.94 36.98 -25.52
N THR A 877 40.28 36.67 -24.40
CA THR A 877 40.78 36.82 -23.02
C THR A 877 41.12 35.47 -22.38
N ALA A 878 41.91 35.46 -21.31
CA ALA A 878 42.17 34.28 -20.47
C ALA A 878 41.77 34.48 -18.99
N GLU A 879 41.84 35.71 -18.46
CA GLU A 879 41.60 36.00 -17.04
C GLU A 879 40.68 37.21 -16.83
N THR A 880 40.92 38.31 -17.56
CA THR A 880 40.15 39.56 -17.41
C THR A 880 39.73 40.17 -18.73
N ILE A 881 38.58 40.84 -18.73
CA ILE A 881 38.06 41.60 -19.87
C ILE A 881 37.67 43.01 -19.40
N THR A 882 38.04 44.02 -20.18
CA THR A 882 37.72 45.44 -19.93
C THR A 882 36.79 45.93 -21.02
N ILE A 883 35.80 46.73 -20.63
CA ILE A 883 34.82 47.36 -21.52
C ILE A 883 35.14 48.84 -21.66
N GLU A 884 35.18 49.32 -22.90
CA GLU A 884 35.16 50.74 -23.26
C GLU A 884 33.89 51.03 -24.07
N THR A 885 33.17 52.09 -23.74
CA THR A 885 31.96 52.55 -24.42
C THR A 885 31.79 54.06 -24.23
N ASP A 886 31.13 54.72 -25.18
CA ASP A 886 30.76 56.13 -25.12
C ASP A 886 29.37 56.35 -24.45
N THR A 887 28.66 55.27 -24.09
CA THR A 887 27.32 55.30 -23.47
C THR A 887 27.42 54.97 -21.96
N PRO A 888 26.69 55.65 -21.06
CA PRO A 888 26.60 55.24 -19.67
C PRO A 888 25.95 53.85 -19.52
N VAL A 889 26.61 52.95 -18.78
CA VAL A 889 26.19 51.56 -18.57
C VAL A 889 26.17 51.30 -17.06
N SER A 890 25.03 50.86 -16.55
CA SER A 890 24.82 50.46 -15.15
C SER A 890 25.19 49.00 -14.91
N ARG A 891 25.02 48.13 -15.90
CA ARG A 891 25.17 46.67 -15.77
C ARG A 891 25.68 46.03 -17.06
N ALA A 892 26.59 45.05 -16.92
CA ALA A 892 27.01 44.16 -18.00
C ALA A 892 26.69 42.71 -17.62
N ILE A 893 26.10 41.97 -18.54
CA ILE A 893 25.63 40.60 -18.32
C ILE A 893 26.34 39.69 -19.34
N ILE A 894 26.98 38.61 -18.88
CA ILE A 894 27.63 37.63 -19.77
C ILE A 894 26.71 36.44 -19.95
N PHE A 895 26.54 36.02 -21.20
CA PHE A 895 25.82 34.85 -21.63
C PHE A 895 26.77 33.85 -22.32
N ASP A 896 26.52 32.56 -22.21
CA ASP A 896 27.24 31.53 -22.94
C ASP A 896 26.82 31.45 -24.43
N ALA A 897 27.37 30.48 -25.16
CA ALA A 897 27.04 30.28 -26.57
C ALA A 897 25.58 29.83 -26.84
N SER A 898 24.84 29.41 -25.81
CA SER A 898 23.42 29.02 -25.87
C SER A 898 22.46 30.15 -25.45
N GLY A 899 22.98 31.32 -25.06
CA GLY A 899 22.19 32.48 -24.64
C GLY A 899 21.86 32.50 -23.14
N ILE A 900 22.47 31.62 -22.34
CA ILE A 900 22.23 31.47 -20.90
C ILE A 900 23.15 32.39 -20.10
N ARG A 901 22.61 33.10 -19.10
CA ARG A 901 23.34 34.04 -18.26
C ARG A 901 24.32 33.32 -17.32
N VAL A 902 25.62 33.56 -17.50
CA VAL A 902 26.71 32.97 -16.68
C VAL A 902 27.44 33.97 -15.77
N MET A 903 27.26 35.28 -15.96
CA MET A 903 27.84 36.30 -15.08
C MET A 903 27.04 37.61 -15.15
N ASP A 904 27.08 38.38 -14.07
CA ASP A 904 26.44 39.70 -13.95
C ASP A 904 27.40 40.67 -13.25
N ILE A 905 27.47 41.91 -13.73
CA ILE A 905 28.45 42.91 -13.30
C ILE A 905 27.80 44.30 -13.20
N ASN A 906 27.65 44.80 -11.97
CA ASN A 906 27.22 46.18 -11.70
C ASN A 906 28.39 47.18 -11.87
N ASP A 907 28.07 48.36 -12.41
CA ASP A 907 28.98 49.45 -12.83
C ASP A 907 30.22 48.94 -13.59
N PRO A 908 30.06 48.35 -14.78
CA PRO A 908 31.14 47.61 -15.45
C PRO A 908 32.25 48.50 -16.05
N ILE A 909 31.98 49.79 -16.29
CA ILE A 909 32.88 50.69 -17.02
C ILE A 909 34.19 50.92 -16.25
N GLY A 910 35.32 50.76 -16.94
CA GLY A 910 36.66 51.00 -16.40
C GLY A 910 37.16 49.93 -15.41
N LYS A 911 36.36 48.90 -15.11
CA LYS A 911 36.78 47.74 -14.31
C LYS A 911 37.40 46.66 -15.21
N ALA A 912 38.35 45.90 -14.66
CA ALA A 912 38.80 44.64 -15.25
C ALA A 912 37.90 43.52 -14.72
N ILE A 913 36.93 43.08 -15.52
CA ILE A 913 35.99 42.01 -15.14
C ILE A 913 36.74 40.68 -15.14
N ASN A 914 36.69 39.97 -14.01
CA ASN A 914 37.34 38.68 -13.86
C ASN A 914 36.49 37.56 -14.47
N VAL A 915 36.95 37.02 -15.58
CA VAL A 915 36.34 35.90 -16.31
C VAL A 915 37.18 34.62 -16.22
N ALA A 916 38.20 34.57 -15.35
CA ALA A 916 39.11 33.43 -15.24
C ALA A 916 38.41 32.11 -14.89
N LYS A 917 37.26 32.17 -14.18
CA LYS A 917 36.43 31.02 -13.82
C LYS A 917 35.55 30.50 -14.97
N LEU A 918 35.37 31.26 -16.05
CA LEU A 918 34.58 30.79 -17.20
C LEU A 918 35.38 29.73 -17.99
N PRO A 919 34.75 28.61 -18.39
CA PRO A 919 35.32 27.64 -19.33
C PRO A 919 35.85 28.27 -20.63
N THR A 920 36.77 27.60 -21.30
CA THR A 920 37.22 27.97 -22.65
C THR A 920 36.03 27.88 -23.62
N GLY A 921 35.64 28.98 -24.25
CA GLY A 921 34.39 29.04 -25.01
C GLY A 921 34.10 30.38 -25.69
N LEU A 922 32.99 30.40 -26.43
CA LEU A 922 32.37 31.61 -26.98
C LEU A 922 31.33 32.13 -25.99
N TYR A 923 31.37 33.43 -25.72
CA TYR A 923 30.43 34.12 -24.84
C TYR A 923 29.89 35.37 -25.52
N PHE A 924 28.68 35.76 -25.17
CA PHE A 924 28.07 37.04 -25.50
C PHE A 924 28.01 37.91 -24.24
N MET A 925 28.06 39.22 -24.40
CA MET A 925 27.94 40.19 -23.32
C MET A 925 26.90 41.23 -23.71
N GLY A 926 25.83 41.34 -22.91
CA GLY A 926 24.80 42.37 -23.01
C GLY A 926 25.08 43.54 -22.09
N MET A 927 24.60 44.73 -22.45
CA MET A 927 24.76 45.97 -21.68
C MET A 927 23.40 46.60 -21.35
N GLN A 928 23.25 47.11 -20.13
CA GLN A 928 22.07 47.85 -19.68
C GLN A 928 22.45 49.29 -19.29
N GLY A 929 21.62 50.27 -19.69
CA GLY A 929 21.82 51.68 -19.41
C GLY A 929 21.44 52.09 -17.98
N GLU A 930 21.80 53.32 -17.60
CA GLU A 930 21.34 53.94 -16.34
C GLU A 930 19.81 54.12 -16.29
N ASP A 931 19.15 54.10 -17.45
CA ASP A 931 17.69 54.14 -17.62
C ASP A 931 17.02 52.75 -17.58
N GLY A 932 17.80 51.69 -17.33
CA GLY A 932 17.32 50.30 -17.32
C GLY A 932 17.13 49.69 -18.71
N ASN A 933 17.33 50.43 -19.80
CA ASN A 933 17.12 49.90 -21.15
C ASN A 933 18.32 49.07 -21.64
N TYR A 934 18.05 48.04 -22.44
CA TYR A 934 19.09 47.21 -23.05
C TYR A 934 19.76 47.93 -24.23
N ILE A 935 21.07 48.18 -24.10
CA ILE A 935 21.85 48.97 -25.05
C ILE A 935 22.30 48.14 -26.26
N GLY A 936 22.74 46.89 -26.04
CA GLY A 936 23.21 46.02 -27.12
C GLY A 936 24.08 44.86 -26.66
N THR A 937 24.44 44.00 -27.61
CA THR A 937 25.14 42.71 -27.38
C THR A 937 26.45 42.66 -28.16
N SER A 938 27.51 42.09 -27.58
CA SER A 938 28.79 41.86 -28.28
C SER A 938 29.46 40.58 -27.80
N LYS A 939 30.26 39.92 -28.65
CA LYS A 939 30.83 38.59 -28.37
C LYS A 939 32.31 38.61 -27.99
N PHE A 940 32.71 37.75 -27.07
CA PHE A 940 34.11 37.51 -26.74
C PHE A 940 34.45 36.03 -26.65
N MET A 941 35.73 35.74 -26.83
CA MET A 941 36.29 34.39 -26.74
C MET A 941 37.08 34.27 -25.43
N LYS A 942 36.73 33.28 -24.60
CA LYS A 942 37.51 32.86 -23.44
C LYS A 942 38.47 31.75 -23.89
N LYS A 943 39.77 31.95 -23.65
CA LYS A 943 40.83 30.95 -23.81
C LYS A 943 40.93 30.06 -22.58
#